data_AF-A0A965HLH5-F1
#
_entry.id   AF-A0A965HLH5-F1
#
_cell.length_a   1.000
_cell.length_b   1.000
_cell.length_c   1.000
_cell.angle_alpha   90.00
_cell.angle_beta   90.00
_cell.angle_gamma   90.00
#
_symmetry.space_group_name_H-M   'P 1'
#
loop_
_entity.id
_entity.type
_entity.pdbx_description
1 polymer ?
#
loop_
_entity_poly.entity_id
_entity_poly.type
_entity_poly.pdbx_seq_one_letter_code
_entity_poly.pdbx_strand_id
1 'polypeptide(L)'
;MATNSALWTSTKQTEMYRFFAVAFNAAPGTTYMDQLYEAVTSGMSTEAIVEVFTTKSQFTDVYPRFMSNKDFATKLINNVVGTSASDAAKAKAVADVEAAINSGYSRGKVIFQIFTNLASKTADDADWAGTSKQMANQVEVSKYYTETLLQGGENMATLKKVIAGVTKDTVVNSATALQAVVDVAVPTPGQALQLTAGVDNLVGGGGADIVSGTDTGLATSTTFTTSDAVDGGLGSDTLALTISNGTAQTYLPTRISNVENLAVTSTAAGVNHTFNLVSTSGVNHVNSTASVGDVTFQSAPGGTKLSVVSTSGNVTATIRSTSLTGTADNAVIELSGATGIVSFQGSSPTSGDFETVSVSSSGAASTLPLNSVLGGAGVKAMTITGDAALNLSAVALPTTLLTIDASAKTAGGVALTATGLNASITGGAGADTLAGGAGNDLINGGAGNDSITAGAGADTVNAGAGNDTVVYSGADTKLDVIDGGEGTDTLSVGSGGVGYTTSSTTGALLVNYGEKITGFETLSATATVVQNMNALAGSSIATLRVGAANASLTAYNAGAITAVSAPNTGTVAVGLKTDGTADALAVSVGPVITGGVGGAGASLTLNATQVETMTVSSSKGTTANALTLGSTLLGDGVLVADDVATATSLTTMTLSGAGDITVTGSGVEKSLKTVDASSLTGDFGFSGSGSTAAMTVKGGTGANTITTGTGNDSVDVSGTTDGSKANTITLGTGNDTAIGSAFNDTLVGGTGNDSLTGGAGNDSLDGGTGNDYLDGGDGNDTLVGNAGADTLMGGAGNDTMTITSLTTGDMIDGGTGLSQFSERRRRRL
;
A
#
# COMPACT_ATOMS: atom_id res chain seq x y z
N MET A 1 39.61 -62.24 21.27
CA MET A 1 38.51 -61.34 20.86
C MET A 1 38.61 -61.19 19.34
N ALA A 2 38.15 -62.19 18.59
CA ALA A 2 36.77 -62.37 18.16
C ALA A 2 36.49 -61.61 16.84
N THR A 3 36.74 -62.32 15.74
CA THR A 3 35.92 -62.39 14.52
C THR A 3 35.19 -61.12 14.08
N ASN A 4 35.73 -60.47 13.05
CA ASN A 4 34.92 -60.17 11.87
C ASN A 4 35.77 -60.14 10.59
N SER A 5 36.25 -61.33 10.21
CA SER A 5 36.55 -61.70 8.84
C SER A 5 35.22 -61.92 8.10
N ALA A 6 34.55 -60.83 7.74
CA ALA A 6 33.43 -60.76 6.79
C ALA A 6 33.36 -59.27 6.40
N LEU A 7 33.67 -58.83 5.18
CA LEU A 7 33.25 -59.36 3.89
C LEU A 7 34.36 -59.14 2.85
N TRP A 8 35.05 -60.22 2.48
CA TRP A 8 35.25 -60.42 1.05
C TRP A 8 33.89 -60.82 0.51
N THR A 9 33.26 -59.95 -0.28
CA THR A 9 32.10 -60.38 -1.05
C THR A 9 32.56 -61.48 -2.01
N SER A 10 31.71 -62.48 -2.29
CA SER A 10 32.00 -63.54 -3.28
C SER A 10 32.49 -62.95 -4.63
N THR A 11 32.09 -61.70 -4.92
CA THR A 11 32.52 -60.86 -6.03
C THR A 11 34.04 -60.67 -6.12
N LYS A 12 34.74 -60.25 -5.05
CA LYS A 12 36.18 -59.94 -5.12
C LYS A 12 37.07 -61.19 -5.21
N GLN A 13 36.65 -62.29 -4.58
CA GLN A 13 37.34 -63.58 -4.73
C GLN A 13 37.17 -64.12 -6.16
N THR A 14 35.96 -63.98 -6.74
CA THR A 14 35.66 -64.37 -8.12
C THR A 14 36.46 -63.54 -9.14
N GLU A 15 36.62 -62.24 -8.92
CA GLU A 15 37.40 -61.37 -9.81
C GLU A 15 38.90 -61.67 -9.76
N MET A 16 39.45 -61.97 -8.58
CA MET A 16 40.84 -62.38 -8.46
C MET A 16 41.07 -63.72 -9.17
N TYR A 17 40.15 -64.67 -8.99
CA TYR A 17 40.14 -65.93 -9.73
C TYR A 17 40.16 -65.75 -11.25
N ARG A 18 39.29 -64.86 -11.75
CA ARG A 18 39.19 -64.54 -13.18
C ARG A 18 40.46 -63.88 -13.71
N PHE A 19 41.03 -62.93 -12.96
CA PHE A 19 42.26 -62.25 -13.33
C PHE A 19 43.44 -63.23 -13.46
N PHE A 20 43.64 -64.11 -12.46
CA PHE A 20 44.71 -65.11 -12.51
C PHE A 20 44.45 -66.16 -13.61
N ALA A 21 43.21 -66.58 -13.86
CA ALA A 21 42.92 -67.53 -14.94
C ALA A 21 43.30 -66.99 -16.32
N VAL A 22 43.04 -65.70 -16.56
CA VAL A 22 43.36 -65.02 -17.82
C VAL A 22 44.86 -64.69 -17.91
N ALA A 23 45.45 -64.08 -16.87
CA ALA A 23 46.86 -63.67 -16.87
C ALA A 23 47.85 -64.83 -17.05
N PHE A 24 47.44 -66.04 -16.65
CA PHE A 24 48.26 -67.25 -16.68
C PHE A 24 47.75 -68.33 -17.65
N ASN A 25 46.67 -68.06 -18.40
CA ASN A 25 46.03 -68.99 -19.34
C ASN A 25 45.77 -70.38 -18.74
N ALA A 26 45.26 -70.42 -17.49
CA ALA A 26 45.05 -71.63 -16.73
C ALA A 26 43.56 -71.90 -16.53
N ALA A 27 43.13 -73.12 -16.86
CA ALA A 27 41.73 -73.52 -16.70
C ALA A 27 41.33 -73.72 -15.22
N PRO A 28 40.06 -73.52 -14.86
CA PRO A 28 39.54 -73.85 -13.53
C PRO A 28 39.72 -75.34 -13.20
N GLY A 29 40.12 -75.67 -11.96
CA GLY A 29 40.32 -77.05 -11.50
C GLY A 29 41.69 -77.67 -11.81
N THR A 30 42.68 -76.84 -12.13
CA THR A 30 44.11 -77.26 -12.17
C THR A 30 44.72 -77.16 -10.77
N THR A 31 45.74 -77.98 -10.46
CA THR A 31 46.41 -77.97 -9.14
C THR A 31 46.86 -76.58 -8.68
N TYR A 32 47.20 -75.69 -9.63
CA TYR A 32 47.55 -74.30 -9.37
C TYR A 32 46.36 -73.44 -8.93
N MET A 33 45.21 -73.60 -9.58
CA MET A 33 43.97 -72.89 -9.23
C MET A 33 43.37 -73.41 -7.92
N ASP A 34 43.46 -74.72 -7.66
CA ASP A 34 42.98 -75.29 -6.40
C ASP A 34 43.82 -74.80 -5.20
N GLN A 35 45.14 -74.67 -5.39
CA GLN A 35 46.03 -74.08 -4.38
C GLN A 35 45.73 -72.59 -4.15
N LEU A 36 45.33 -71.84 -5.18
CA LEU A 36 44.88 -70.46 -5.04
C LEU A 36 43.58 -70.42 -4.22
N TYR A 37 42.72 -71.43 -4.33
CA TYR A 37 41.44 -71.52 -3.62
C TYR A 37 41.68 -71.72 -2.15
N GLU A 38 42.55 -72.68 -1.85
CA GLU A 38 42.96 -73.01 -0.50
C GLU A 38 43.67 -71.82 0.16
N ALA A 39 44.54 -71.12 -0.58
CA ALA A 39 45.20 -69.89 -0.13
C ALA A 39 44.20 -68.76 0.19
N VAL A 40 43.20 -68.55 -0.67
CA VAL A 40 42.15 -67.53 -0.49
C VAL A 40 41.22 -67.88 0.68
N THR A 41 40.91 -69.16 0.86
CA THR A 41 40.01 -69.65 1.93
C THR A 41 40.72 -69.80 3.29
N SER A 42 42.05 -69.87 3.31
CA SER A 42 42.88 -69.91 4.53
C SER A 42 43.03 -68.57 5.27
N GLY A 43 42.47 -67.48 4.72
CA GLY A 43 42.45 -66.15 5.37
C GLY A 43 43.72 -65.32 5.20
N MET A 44 44.63 -65.67 4.27
CA MET A 44 45.79 -64.84 3.93
C MET A 44 45.36 -63.50 3.30
N SER A 45 46.18 -62.45 3.46
CA SER A 45 45.93 -61.16 2.81
C SER A 45 46.14 -61.24 1.30
N THR A 46 45.49 -60.35 0.53
CA THR A 46 45.60 -60.34 -0.94
C THR A 46 47.04 -60.18 -1.41
N GLU A 47 47.79 -59.26 -0.81
CA GLU A 47 49.19 -59.00 -1.18
C GLU A 47 50.07 -60.23 -0.91
N ALA A 48 49.87 -60.92 0.22
CA ALA A 48 50.59 -62.15 0.55
C ALA A 48 50.25 -63.31 -0.40
N ILE A 49 48.98 -63.44 -0.82
CA ILE A 49 48.57 -64.43 -1.82
C ILE A 49 49.30 -64.17 -3.14
N VAL A 50 49.29 -62.93 -3.65
CA VAL A 50 49.96 -62.59 -4.92
C VAL A 50 51.48 -62.85 -4.83
N GLU A 51 52.11 -62.54 -3.70
CA GLU A 51 53.55 -62.73 -3.50
C GLU A 51 53.96 -64.22 -3.48
N VAL A 52 53.20 -65.09 -2.79
CA VAL A 52 53.46 -66.54 -2.77
C VAL A 52 53.37 -67.13 -4.18
N PHE A 53 52.37 -66.73 -4.97
CA PHE A 53 52.14 -67.30 -6.30
C PHE A 53 53.13 -66.81 -7.36
N THR A 54 53.66 -65.60 -7.22
CA THR A 54 54.72 -65.09 -8.12
C THR A 54 56.09 -65.75 -7.92
N THR A 55 56.25 -66.59 -6.89
CA THR A 55 57.50 -67.33 -6.63
C THR A 55 57.43 -68.82 -7.01
N LYS A 56 56.26 -69.33 -7.40
CA LYS A 56 56.03 -70.73 -7.81
C LYS A 56 56.63 -71.03 -9.19
N SER A 57 57.01 -72.29 -9.42
CA SER A 57 57.65 -72.72 -10.68
C SER A 57 56.79 -72.42 -11.91
N GLN A 58 55.47 -72.63 -11.84
CA GLN A 58 54.54 -72.37 -12.94
C GLN A 58 54.52 -70.89 -13.37
N PHE A 59 54.67 -69.96 -12.42
CA PHE A 59 54.80 -68.54 -12.73
C PHE A 59 56.16 -68.25 -13.39
N THR A 60 57.24 -68.84 -12.87
CA THR A 60 58.59 -68.64 -13.41
C THR A 60 58.80 -69.29 -14.78
N ASP A 61 57.99 -70.27 -15.16
CA ASP A 61 58.02 -70.88 -16.50
C ASP A 61 57.43 -69.93 -17.56
N VAL A 62 56.34 -69.23 -17.23
CA VAL A 62 55.71 -68.24 -18.13
C VAL A 62 56.48 -66.91 -18.11
N TYR A 63 57.02 -66.53 -16.94
CA TYR A 63 57.77 -65.29 -16.71
C TYR A 63 59.14 -65.59 -16.05
N PRO A 64 60.16 -65.95 -16.85
CA PRO A 64 61.48 -66.32 -16.36
C PRO A 64 62.14 -65.26 -15.47
N ARG A 65 62.90 -65.73 -14.46
CA ARG A 65 63.59 -64.85 -13.49
C ARG A 65 64.57 -63.87 -14.13
N PHE A 66 65.17 -64.21 -15.29
CA PHE A 66 66.14 -63.36 -15.99
C PHE A 66 65.54 -62.52 -17.13
N MET A 67 64.21 -62.44 -17.23
CA MET A 67 63.53 -61.57 -18.20
C MET A 67 63.71 -60.09 -17.83
N SER A 68 63.86 -59.20 -18.81
CA SER A 68 63.91 -57.75 -18.57
C SER A 68 62.57 -57.22 -18.04
N ASN A 69 62.56 -56.11 -17.31
CA ASN A 69 61.32 -55.54 -16.76
C ASN A 69 60.35 -55.10 -17.88
N LYS A 70 60.89 -54.62 -19.01
CA LYS A 70 60.11 -54.27 -20.21
C LYS A 70 59.44 -55.47 -20.85
N ASP A 71 60.18 -56.57 -21.01
CA ASP A 71 59.64 -57.79 -21.62
C ASP A 71 58.58 -58.43 -20.73
N PHE A 72 58.79 -58.37 -19.40
CA PHE A 72 57.79 -58.80 -18.42
C PHE A 72 56.50 -57.97 -18.53
N ALA A 73 56.61 -56.63 -18.54
CA ALA A 73 55.47 -55.73 -18.66
C ALA A 73 54.71 -55.95 -19.99
N THR A 74 55.44 -56.08 -21.10
CA THR A 74 54.87 -56.32 -22.43
C THR A 74 54.08 -57.63 -22.49
N LYS A 75 54.66 -58.71 -21.96
CA LYS A 75 54.03 -60.03 -22.00
C LYS A 75 52.80 -60.11 -21.09
N LEU A 76 52.87 -59.50 -19.90
CA LEU A 76 51.75 -59.45 -18.95
C LEU A 76 50.54 -58.71 -19.54
N ILE A 77 50.75 -57.52 -20.11
CA ILE A 77 49.68 -56.70 -20.68
C ILE A 77 49.03 -57.39 -21.88
N ASN A 78 49.82 -58.02 -22.75
CA ASN A 78 49.27 -58.75 -23.90
C ASN A 78 48.38 -59.93 -23.49
N ASN A 79 48.74 -60.65 -22.42
CA ASN A 79 47.95 -61.78 -21.92
C ASN A 79 46.66 -61.34 -21.21
N VAL A 80 46.69 -60.24 -20.46
CA VAL A 80 45.53 -59.75 -19.69
C VAL A 80 44.53 -59.01 -20.58
N VAL A 81 44.99 -58.28 -21.59
CA VAL A 81 44.16 -57.37 -22.40
C VAL A 81 43.78 -57.97 -23.76
N GLY A 82 44.53 -58.94 -24.27
CA GLY A 82 44.24 -59.64 -25.53
C GLY A 82 44.40 -58.79 -26.81
N THR A 83 43.84 -59.26 -27.93
CA THR A 83 43.97 -58.62 -29.26
C THR A 83 43.07 -57.39 -29.48
N SER A 84 42.23 -57.03 -28.51
CA SER A 84 41.12 -56.08 -28.66
C SER A 84 41.38 -54.64 -28.16
N ALA A 85 42.53 -54.35 -27.54
CA ALA A 85 42.97 -52.97 -27.25
C ALA A 85 43.95 -52.43 -28.30
N SER A 86 43.95 -51.12 -28.52
CA SER A 86 44.84 -50.45 -29.49
C SER A 86 46.30 -50.56 -29.07
N ASP A 87 47.21 -50.57 -30.05
CA ASP A 87 48.64 -50.69 -29.79
C ASP A 87 49.20 -49.52 -28.98
N ALA A 88 48.60 -48.32 -29.11
CA ALA A 88 48.95 -47.15 -28.33
C ALA A 88 48.61 -47.27 -26.83
N ALA A 89 47.42 -47.80 -26.51
CA ALA A 89 47.00 -48.03 -25.12
C ALA A 89 47.86 -49.14 -24.47
N LYS A 90 48.17 -50.20 -25.21
CA LYS A 90 49.09 -51.25 -24.76
C LYS A 90 50.50 -50.71 -24.53
N ALA A 91 51.02 -49.86 -25.42
CA ALA A 91 52.34 -49.26 -25.25
C ALA A 91 52.43 -48.38 -24.00
N LYS A 92 51.38 -47.57 -23.73
CA LYS A 92 51.31 -46.73 -22.53
C LYS A 92 51.25 -47.57 -21.25
N ALA A 93 50.40 -48.61 -21.24
CA ALA A 93 50.28 -49.56 -20.15
C ALA A 93 51.60 -50.25 -19.80
N VAL A 94 52.32 -50.70 -20.83
CA VAL A 94 53.61 -51.36 -20.68
C VAL A 94 54.64 -50.40 -20.08
N ALA A 95 54.66 -49.14 -20.52
CA ALA A 95 55.55 -48.12 -19.98
C ALA A 95 55.26 -47.81 -18.50
N ASP A 96 53.99 -47.70 -18.12
CA ASP A 96 53.59 -47.43 -16.73
C ASP A 96 53.95 -48.60 -15.79
N VAL A 97 53.75 -49.85 -16.24
CA VAL A 97 54.13 -51.07 -15.49
C VAL A 97 55.64 -51.22 -15.40
N GLU A 98 56.38 -50.97 -16.48
CA GLU A 98 57.84 -51.01 -16.48
C GLU A 98 58.43 -49.95 -15.54
N ALA A 99 57.89 -48.72 -15.56
CA ALA A 99 58.30 -47.63 -14.68
C ALA A 99 58.06 -47.96 -13.20
N ALA A 100 56.93 -48.59 -12.86
CA ALA A 100 56.64 -49.04 -11.51
C ALA A 100 57.68 -50.06 -11.01
N ILE A 101 58.02 -51.07 -11.83
CA ILE A 101 59.03 -52.07 -11.43
C ILE A 101 60.41 -51.42 -11.29
N ASN A 102 60.79 -50.54 -12.21
CA ASN A 102 62.07 -49.83 -12.16
C ASN A 102 62.17 -48.86 -10.97
N SER A 103 61.04 -48.37 -10.45
CA SER A 103 60.96 -47.57 -9.21
C SER A 103 61.04 -48.40 -7.92
N GLY A 104 61.31 -49.71 -8.03
CA GLY A 104 61.63 -50.59 -6.91
C GLY A 104 60.49 -51.48 -6.43
N TYR A 105 59.34 -51.47 -7.11
CA TYR A 105 58.24 -52.38 -6.78
C TYR A 105 58.54 -53.81 -7.27
N SER A 106 58.23 -54.82 -6.44
CA SER A 106 58.34 -56.23 -6.87
C SER A 106 57.28 -56.55 -7.94
N ARG A 107 57.56 -57.53 -8.81
CA ARG A 107 56.61 -57.95 -9.87
C ARG A 107 55.25 -58.37 -9.30
N GLY A 108 55.24 -59.03 -8.14
CA GLY A 108 54.01 -59.38 -7.42
C GLY A 108 53.24 -58.14 -6.93
N LYS A 109 53.95 -57.13 -6.42
CA LYS A 109 53.33 -55.89 -5.96
C LYS A 109 52.72 -55.07 -7.10
N VAL A 110 53.34 -55.09 -8.28
CA VAL A 110 52.79 -54.44 -9.48
C VAL A 110 51.54 -55.17 -10.00
N ILE A 111 51.54 -56.51 -10.02
CA ILE A 111 50.35 -57.30 -10.37
C ILE A 111 49.20 -57.02 -9.38
N PHE A 112 49.51 -56.96 -8.10
CA PHE A 112 48.54 -56.62 -7.06
C PHE A 112 47.94 -55.22 -7.28
N GLN A 113 48.78 -54.22 -7.63
CA GLN A 113 48.33 -52.87 -7.93
C GLN A 113 47.45 -52.77 -9.18
N ILE A 114 47.78 -53.52 -10.25
CA ILE A 114 46.94 -53.60 -11.44
C ILE A 114 45.56 -54.15 -11.06
N PHE A 115 45.53 -55.25 -10.29
CA PHE A 115 44.27 -55.82 -9.80
C PHE A 115 43.48 -54.84 -8.93
N THR A 116 44.11 -54.16 -7.97
CA THR A 116 43.41 -53.18 -7.13
C THR A 116 42.91 -51.99 -7.93
N ASN A 117 43.66 -51.53 -8.94
CA ASN A 117 43.25 -50.44 -9.82
C ASN A 117 42.09 -50.87 -10.73
N LEU A 118 42.09 -52.11 -11.21
CA LEU A 118 40.99 -52.68 -11.99
C LEU A 118 39.72 -52.84 -11.14
N ALA A 119 39.88 -53.27 -9.89
CA ALA A 119 38.78 -53.44 -8.93
C ALA A 119 38.31 -52.13 -8.25
N SER A 120 38.97 -51.00 -8.52
CA SER A 120 38.68 -49.69 -7.91
C SER A 120 38.27 -48.58 -8.88
N LYS A 121 38.22 -48.83 -10.20
CA LYS A 121 37.78 -47.81 -11.17
C LYS A 121 36.31 -48.01 -11.58
N THR A 122 35.52 -46.97 -11.35
CA THR A 122 34.13 -46.84 -11.80
C THR A 122 34.07 -46.17 -13.19
N ALA A 123 33.78 -46.99 -14.21
CA ALA A 123 33.25 -46.74 -15.56
C ALA A 123 33.57 -45.51 -16.44
N ASP A 124 34.06 -44.34 -15.99
CA ASP A 124 34.23 -43.14 -16.84
C ASP A 124 35.67 -42.56 -16.85
N ASP A 125 36.60 -43.29 -17.46
CA ASP A 125 37.90 -42.73 -17.87
C ASP A 125 38.35 -43.39 -19.19
N ALA A 126 38.55 -42.57 -20.22
CA ALA A 126 38.44 -42.93 -21.63
C ALA A 126 39.60 -43.76 -22.21
N ASP A 127 40.62 -44.14 -21.43
CA ASP A 127 41.83 -44.79 -21.95
C ASP A 127 41.92 -46.31 -21.70
N TRP A 128 40.82 -46.96 -21.28
CA TRP A 128 40.73 -48.43 -21.16
C TRP A 128 39.31 -49.02 -21.23
N ALA A 129 38.36 -48.29 -21.81
CA ALA A 129 36.93 -48.65 -21.77
C ALA A 129 36.54 -49.86 -22.65
N GLY A 130 37.39 -50.28 -23.60
CA GLY A 130 37.10 -51.38 -24.53
C GLY A 130 37.13 -52.79 -23.94
N THR A 131 37.99 -53.04 -22.95
CA THR A 131 38.19 -54.38 -22.36
C THR A 131 37.23 -54.66 -21.20
N SER A 132 36.74 -53.61 -20.52
CA SER A 132 35.72 -53.72 -19.45
C SER A 132 34.34 -54.14 -19.99
N LYS A 133 33.95 -53.69 -21.20
CA LYS A 133 32.69 -54.08 -21.84
C LYS A 133 32.59 -55.57 -22.23
N GLN A 134 33.71 -56.28 -22.39
CA GLN A 134 33.68 -57.74 -22.65
C GLN A 134 33.70 -58.59 -21.37
N MET A 135 34.16 -58.04 -20.24
CA MET A 135 33.88 -58.64 -18.93
C MET A 135 32.43 -58.34 -18.48
N ALA A 136 31.82 -57.25 -18.96
CA ALA A 136 30.43 -56.88 -18.71
C ALA A 136 29.39 -57.76 -19.45
N ASN A 137 29.69 -58.32 -20.63
CA ASN A 137 28.75 -59.18 -21.37
C ASN A 137 28.70 -60.65 -20.89
N GLN A 138 29.52 -61.05 -19.92
CA GLN A 138 29.31 -62.30 -19.14
C GLN A 138 28.74 -62.01 -17.74
N VAL A 139 28.56 -60.72 -17.39
CA VAL A 139 27.99 -60.23 -16.13
C VAL A 139 26.46 -60.06 -16.20
N GLU A 140 25.86 -60.03 -17.39
CA GLU A 140 24.39 -60.00 -17.59
C GLU A 140 23.67 -61.28 -17.11
N VAL A 141 24.37 -62.38 -16.85
CA VAL A 141 23.74 -63.59 -16.29
C VAL A 141 23.78 -63.61 -14.74
N SER A 142 24.67 -62.84 -14.12
CA SER A 142 24.77 -62.77 -12.65
C SER A 142 24.04 -61.56 -12.04
N LYS A 143 23.77 -60.51 -12.83
CA LYS A 143 22.95 -59.37 -12.39
C LYS A 143 21.45 -59.69 -12.30
N TYR A 144 20.97 -60.71 -13.02
CA TYR A 144 19.59 -61.22 -12.91
C TYR A 144 19.33 -62.00 -11.60
N TYR A 145 20.37 -62.28 -10.80
CA TYR A 145 20.31 -63.15 -9.62
C TYR A 145 20.23 -62.41 -8.28
N THR A 146 20.31 -61.08 -8.24
CA THR A 146 20.35 -60.31 -6.97
C THR A 146 19.11 -59.44 -6.74
N GLU A 147 18.31 -59.14 -7.77
CA GLU A 147 17.14 -58.24 -7.63
C GLU A 147 15.79 -58.97 -7.48
N THR A 148 15.72 -60.29 -7.66
CA THR A 148 14.49 -61.10 -7.45
C THR A 148 14.41 -61.74 -6.06
N LEU A 149 15.07 -61.14 -5.05
CA LEU A 149 15.03 -61.59 -3.65
C LEU A 149 14.48 -60.53 -2.67
N LEU A 150 13.91 -59.43 -3.16
CA LEU A 150 13.31 -58.38 -2.31
C LEU A 150 11.85 -58.02 -2.61
N GLN A 151 11.12 -58.82 -3.40
CA GLN A 151 9.65 -58.78 -3.38
C GLN A 151 9.11 -60.21 -3.38
N GLY A 152 8.57 -60.62 -2.24
CA GLY A 152 8.16 -61.99 -1.97
C GLY A 152 6.95 -62.44 -2.76
N GLY A 153 6.93 -63.74 -3.04
CA GLY A 153 5.74 -64.51 -3.42
C GLY A 153 5.78 -65.02 -4.86
N GLU A 154 6.22 -66.27 -5.04
CA GLU A 154 5.72 -67.32 -5.96
C GLU A 154 6.80 -68.43 -6.14
N ASN A 155 6.39 -69.70 -6.31
CA ASN A 155 7.24 -70.88 -6.10
C ASN A 155 8.04 -71.38 -7.33
N MET A 156 9.11 -72.12 -7.03
CA MET A 156 10.17 -72.67 -7.89
C MET A 156 9.73 -73.56 -9.09
N ALA A 157 8.45 -73.94 -9.21
CA ALA A 157 7.99 -74.83 -10.29
C ALA A 157 7.79 -74.11 -11.63
N THR A 158 7.38 -72.83 -11.62
CA THR A 158 7.19 -72.03 -12.85
C THR A 158 8.53 -71.57 -13.43
N LEU A 159 9.51 -71.31 -12.55
CA LEU A 159 10.86 -70.89 -12.90
C LEU A 159 11.63 -71.96 -13.71
N LYS A 160 11.40 -73.26 -13.43
CA LYS A 160 12.01 -74.36 -14.17
C LYS A 160 11.51 -74.51 -15.62
N LYS A 161 10.30 -74.01 -15.94
CA LYS A 161 9.72 -74.07 -17.30
C LYS A 161 10.30 -73.02 -18.24
N VAL A 162 10.67 -71.86 -17.73
CA VAL A 162 11.21 -70.74 -18.53
C VAL A 162 12.67 -70.99 -18.88
N ILE A 163 13.44 -71.59 -17.96
CA ILE A 163 14.86 -71.93 -18.17
C ILE A 163 15.07 -72.99 -19.26
N ALA A 164 14.09 -73.89 -19.50
CA ALA A 164 14.21 -74.93 -20.51
C ALA A 164 13.96 -74.45 -21.96
N GLY A 165 13.51 -73.20 -22.16
CA GLY A 165 13.03 -72.71 -23.46
C GLY A 165 14.00 -71.87 -24.29
N VAL A 166 15.19 -71.53 -23.79
CA VAL A 166 16.11 -70.63 -24.51
C VAL A 166 17.27 -71.44 -25.12
N THR A 167 17.05 -71.91 -26.35
CA THR A 167 18.12 -72.34 -27.25
C THR A 167 18.40 -71.27 -28.30
N LYS A 168 19.69 -71.04 -28.50
CA LYS A 168 20.34 -70.24 -29.54
C LYS A 168 19.79 -70.57 -30.95
N ASP A 169 18.82 -69.80 -31.44
CA ASP A 169 18.74 -69.31 -32.83
C ASP A 169 17.47 -68.46 -33.07
N THR A 170 17.50 -67.66 -34.14
CA THR A 170 16.38 -67.04 -34.88
C THR A 170 15.68 -65.75 -34.39
N VAL A 171 16.09 -64.64 -35.05
CA VAL A 171 15.30 -63.63 -35.80
C VAL A 171 14.00 -63.09 -35.18
N VAL A 172 13.94 -61.77 -34.92
CA VAL A 172 12.77 -60.93 -35.28
C VAL A 172 13.21 -59.51 -35.67
N ASN A 173 12.97 -59.17 -36.94
CA ASN A 173 12.73 -57.81 -37.42
C ASN A 173 11.42 -57.26 -36.83
N SER A 174 11.46 -56.08 -36.21
CA SER A 174 10.43 -55.05 -36.41
C SER A 174 10.92 -53.70 -35.85
N ALA A 175 11.58 -52.95 -36.71
CA ALA A 175 11.82 -51.52 -36.52
C ALA A 175 10.47 -50.78 -36.59
N THR A 176 9.75 -50.65 -35.47
CA THR A 176 8.72 -49.61 -35.26
C THR A 176 8.32 -49.37 -33.79
N ALA A 177 9.04 -49.90 -32.80
CA ALA A 177 8.69 -49.63 -31.40
C ALA A 177 9.93 -49.64 -30.49
N LEU A 178 10.86 -48.69 -30.68
CA LEU A 178 11.78 -48.23 -29.63
C LEU A 178 12.52 -46.93 -30.00
N GLN A 179 11.83 -45.97 -30.63
CA GLN A 179 12.35 -44.62 -30.89
C GLN A 179 11.69 -43.59 -29.94
N ALA A 180 11.58 -43.93 -28.65
CA ALA A 180 10.98 -43.05 -27.63
C ALA A 180 11.59 -43.23 -26.22
N VAL A 181 12.90 -43.45 -26.14
CA VAL A 181 13.68 -43.04 -24.96
C VAL A 181 14.70 -42.06 -25.50
N VAL A 182 14.27 -40.81 -25.50
CA VAL A 182 14.90 -39.64 -26.09
C VAL A 182 16.24 -39.37 -25.41
N ASP A 183 17.21 -38.94 -26.20
CA ASP A 183 18.47 -38.33 -25.78
C ASP A 183 18.28 -37.51 -24.49
N VAL A 184 18.98 -37.88 -23.42
CA VAL A 184 19.24 -36.94 -22.32
C VAL A 184 20.19 -35.89 -22.91
N ALA A 185 19.60 -34.89 -23.57
CA ALA A 185 20.30 -33.70 -23.99
C ALA A 185 20.99 -33.11 -22.77
N VAL A 186 22.27 -32.74 -22.89
CA VAL A 186 22.95 -31.94 -21.87
C VAL A 186 22.13 -30.67 -21.68
N PRO A 187 21.48 -30.45 -20.52
CA PRO A 187 20.58 -29.32 -20.35
C PRO A 187 21.36 -28.01 -20.49
N THR A 188 20.88 -27.11 -21.34
CA THR A 188 21.52 -25.80 -21.53
C THR A 188 21.13 -24.88 -20.38
N PRO A 189 22.01 -23.98 -19.93
CA PRO A 189 21.64 -23.10 -18.83
C PRO A 189 20.44 -22.17 -19.11
N GLY A 190 19.48 -22.07 -18.18
CA GLY A 190 18.34 -21.14 -18.24
C GLY A 190 17.18 -21.62 -19.14
N GLN A 191 16.84 -22.90 -19.10
CA GLN A 191 15.80 -23.53 -19.92
C GLN A 191 14.39 -23.35 -19.34
N ALA A 192 13.40 -23.28 -20.23
CA ALA A 192 11.98 -23.47 -19.90
C ALA A 192 11.55 -24.88 -20.30
N LEU A 193 11.18 -25.71 -19.32
CA LEU A 193 10.75 -27.09 -19.45
C LEU A 193 9.26 -27.21 -19.13
N GLN A 194 8.54 -28.00 -19.92
CA GLN A 194 7.12 -28.28 -19.72
C GLN A 194 6.96 -29.74 -19.33
N LEU A 195 6.23 -29.98 -18.24
CA LEU A 195 5.78 -31.32 -17.89
C LEU A 195 4.74 -31.82 -18.91
N THR A 196 4.70 -33.13 -19.10
CA THR A 196 3.82 -33.80 -20.06
C THR A 196 2.78 -34.65 -19.34
N ALA A 197 1.79 -35.18 -20.07
CA ALA A 197 0.85 -36.11 -19.46
C ALA A 197 1.55 -37.45 -19.19
N GLY A 198 1.68 -37.84 -17.93
CA GLY A 198 2.32 -39.11 -17.55
C GLY A 198 3.13 -39.01 -16.26
N VAL A 199 4.21 -39.80 -16.18
CA VAL A 199 5.23 -39.70 -15.14
C VAL A 199 6.47 -39.08 -15.77
N ASP A 200 6.77 -37.85 -15.38
CA ASP A 200 7.95 -37.12 -15.83
C ASP A 200 9.12 -37.27 -14.86
N ASN A 201 10.35 -37.21 -15.38
CA ASN A 201 11.58 -37.16 -14.60
C ASN A 201 12.54 -36.15 -15.24
N LEU A 202 12.33 -34.88 -14.91
CA LEU A 202 13.07 -33.74 -15.48
C LEU A 202 14.27 -33.36 -14.60
N VAL A 203 15.37 -33.01 -15.26
CA VAL A 203 16.58 -32.49 -14.62
C VAL A 203 17.02 -31.23 -15.37
N GLY A 204 17.09 -30.11 -14.66
CA GLY A 204 17.59 -28.82 -15.15
C GLY A 204 19.11 -28.80 -15.28
N GLY A 205 19.61 -27.75 -15.92
CA GLY A 205 21.01 -27.51 -16.20
C GLY A 205 21.66 -26.61 -15.15
N GLY A 206 22.48 -25.66 -15.64
CA GLY A 206 22.92 -24.54 -14.79
C GLY A 206 22.04 -23.31 -15.00
N GLY A 207 22.18 -22.26 -14.20
CA GLY A 207 21.42 -21.02 -14.40
C GLY A 207 20.04 -21.05 -13.76
N ALA A 208 19.10 -20.24 -14.26
CA ALA A 208 17.75 -20.14 -13.70
C ALA A 208 16.74 -20.82 -14.63
N ASP A 209 16.42 -22.07 -14.34
CA ASP A 209 15.51 -22.89 -15.12
C ASP A 209 14.06 -22.73 -14.64
N ILE A 210 13.09 -22.89 -15.55
CA ILE A 210 11.67 -22.84 -15.25
C ILE A 210 11.03 -24.15 -15.70
N VAL A 211 10.51 -24.92 -14.77
CA VAL A 211 9.70 -26.11 -15.04
C VAL A 211 8.24 -25.76 -14.82
N SER A 212 7.33 -26.10 -15.74
CA SER A 212 5.91 -25.84 -15.52
C SER A 212 4.98 -26.99 -15.86
N GLY A 213 3.85 -27.04 -15.16
CA GLY A 213 2.81 -28.04 -15.36
C GLY A 213 1.42 -27.57 -14.94
N THR A 214 0.41 -28.36 -15.31
CA THR A 214 -1.00 -28.05 -15.09
C THR A 214 -1.69 -29.24 -14.43
N ASP A 215 -2.44 -29.00 -13.35
CA ASP A 215 -3.33 -30.01 -12.76
C ASP A 215 -4.80 -29.64 -13.00
N THR A 216 -5.49 -30.46 -13.80
CA THR A 216 -6.91 -30.31 -14.10
C THR A 216 -7.80 -31.24 -13.26
N GLY A 217 -7.21 -32.10 -12.42
CA GLY A 217 -7.92 -33.17 -11.70
C GLY A 217 -8.34 -34.36 -12.58
N LEU A 218 -8.03 -34.33 -13.89
CA LEU A 218 -8.34 -35.38 -14.84
C LEU A 218 -7.05 -36.10 -15.26
N ALA A 219 -6.96 -37.42 -15.00
CA ALA A 219 -5.74 -38.21 -15.22
C ALA A 219 -5.18 -38.15 -16.66
N THR A 220 -6.01 -37.85 -17.67
CA THR A 220 -5.60 -37.75 -19.08
C THR A 220 -5.23 -36.34 -19.54
N SER A 221 -5.50 -35.31 -18.73
CA SER A 221 -5.30 -33.89 -19.08
C SER A 221 -4.41 -33.15 -18.08
N THR A 222 -4.05 -33.78 -16.97
CA THR A 222 -3.09 -33.28 -16.01
C THR A 222 -1.67 -33.56 -16.49
N THR A 223 -0.83 -32.54 -16.50
CA THR A 223 0.60 -32.63 -16.76
C THR A 223 1.45 -32.55 -15.50
N PHE A 224 0.86 -32.29 -14.32
CA PHE A 224 1.58 -32.39 -13.04
C PHE A 224 0.88 -33.34 -12.07
N THR A 225 1.57 -34.41 -11.69
CA THR A 225 1.10 -35.46 -10.79
C THR A 225 2.05 -35.66 -9.61
N THR A 226 1.58 -36.33 -8.55
CA THR A 226 2.44 -36.71 -7.40
C THR A 226 3.52 -37.74 -7.75
N SER A 227 3.49 -38.29 -8.97
CA SER A 227 4.49 -39.24 -9.45
C SER A 227 5.66 -38.58 -10.17
N ASP A 228 5.55 -37.30 -10.54
CA ASP A 228 6.61 -36.61 -11.28
C ASP A 228 7.83 -36.32 -10.40
N ALA A 229 9.00 -36.27 -11.02
CA ALA A 229 10.24 -35.83 -10.42
C ALA A 229 10.81 -34.62 -11.16
N VAL A 230 11.20 -33.61 -10.39
CA VAL A 230 11.78 -32.37 -10.90
C VAL A 230 13.05 -32.08 -10.10
N ASP A 231 14.18 -32.04 -10.79
CA ASP A 231 15.44 -31.54 -10.25
C ASP A 231 15.79 -30.25 -10.99
N GLY A 232 15.88 -29.10 -10.31
CA GLY A 232 16.14 -27.81 -10.99
C GLY A 232 17.59 -27.63 -11.44
N GLY A 233 18.54 -28.38 -10.85
CA GLY A 233 19.95 -28.29 -11.22
C GLY A 233 20.72 -27.24 -10.43
N LEU A 234 21.64 -26.52 -11.08
CA LEU A 234 22.48 -25.50 -10.44
C LEU A 234 21.98 -24.09 -10.74
N GLY A 235 21.36 -23.43 -9.78
CA GLY A 235 21.14 -22.00 -9.82
C GLY A 235 19.93 -21.56 -9.02
N SER A 236 19.05 -20.79 -9.63
CA SER A 236 17.82 -20.30 -8.97
C SER A 236 16.63 -20.70 -9.81
N ASP A 237 16.10 -21.88 -9.51
CA ASP A 237 15.17 -22.57 -10.39
C ASP A 237 13.72 -22.37 -9.92
N THR A 238 12.79 -22.43 -10.86
CA THR A 238 11.36 -22.18 -10.62
C THR A 238 10.51 -23.36 -11.06
N LEU A 239 9.64 -23.86 -10.18
CA LEU A 239 8.53 -24.73 -10.56
C LEU A 239 7.23 -23.92 -10.61
N ALA A 240 6.60 -23.79 -11.78
CA ALA A 240 5.37 -23.05 -12.01
C ALA A 240 4.17 -23.98 -12.29
N LEU A 241 3.16 -23.96 -11.42
CA LEU A 241 2.02 -24.87 -11.47
C LEU A 241 0.71 -24.12 -11.68
N THR A 242 -0.06 -24.51 -12.69
CA THR A 242 -1.44 -24.04 -12.88
C THR A 242 -2.41 -25.12 -12.39
N ILE A 243 -3.22 -24.82 -11.37
CA ILE A 243 -4.21 -25.75 -10.84
C ILE A 243 -5.60 -25.29 -11.23
N SER A 244 -6.28 -26.08 -12.05
CA SER A 244 -7.69 -25.88 -12.44
C SER A 244 -8.63 -26.92 -11.83
N ASN A 245 -8.11 -27.78 -10.95
CA ASN A 245 -8.86 -28.80 -10.26
C ASN A 245 -9.91 -28.17 -9.32
N GLY A 246 -11.20 -28.49 -9.53
CA GLY A 246 -12.31 -28.01 -8.69
C GLY A 246 -12.42 -28.69 -7.30
N THR A 247 -11.44 -29.51 -6.92
CA THR A 247 -11.43 -30.29 -5.68
C THR A 247 -10.20 -29.96 -4.86
N ALA A 248 -10.37 -29.81 -3.54
CA ALA A 248 -9.26 -29.59 -2.62
C ALA A 248 -8.28 -30.78 -2.66
N GLN A 249 -6.98 -30.49 -2.75
CA GLN A 249 -5.94 -31.51 -2.83
C GLN A 249 -4.72 -31.11 -1.99
N THR A 250 -3.98 -32.12 -1.52
CA THR A 250 -2.66 -31.94 -0.90
C THR A 250 -1.58 -32.50 -1.81
N TYR A 251 -0.68 -31.65 -2.26
CA TYR A 251 0.47 -32.01 -3.07
C TYR A 251 1.65 -32.37 -2.15
N LEU A 252 2.19 -33.58 -2.32
CA LEU A 252 3.37 -34.08 -1.62
C LEU A 252 4.55 -34.18 -2.60
N PRO A 253 5.34 -33.11 -2.76
CA PRO A 253 6.53 -33.07 -3.62
C PRO A 253 7.69 -33.89 -3.03
N THR A 254 7.50 -35.20 -2.86
CA THR A 254 8.54 -36.11 -2.36
C THR A 254 9.71 -36.31 -3.33
N ARG A 255 9.60 -35.79 -4.56
CA ARG A 255 10.57 -35.94 -5.64
C ARG A 255 10.97 -34.61 -6.31
N ILE A 256 10.89 -33.50 -5.57
CA ILE A 256 11.36 -32.19 -6.03
C ILE A 256 12.67 -31.85 -5.32
N SER A 257 13.73 -31.57 -6.08
CA SER A 257 15.06 -31.17 -5.58
C SER A 257 15.59 -29.96 -6.32
N ASN A 258 16.47 -29.18 -5.67
CA ASN A 258 17.14 -28.00 -6.26
C ASN A 258 16.16 -27.05 -6.98
N VAL A 259 15.01 -26.78 -6.36
CA VAL A 259 14.03 -25.79 -6.82
C VAL A 259 13.89 -24.77 -5.70
N GLU A 260 14.23 -23.52 -5.98
CA GLU A 260 14.22 -22.43 -4.99
C GLU A 260 12.87 -21.70 -4.97
N ASN A 261 12.22 -21.59 -6.14
CA ASN A 261 10.99 -20.84 -6.33
C ASN A 261 9.83 -21.77 -6.71
N LEU A 262 8.74 -21.76 -5.93
CA LEU A 262 7.50 -22.47 -6.26
C LEU A 262 6.40 -21.46 -6.59
N ALA A 263 6.02 -21.34 -7.86
CA ALA A 263 4.95 -20.47 -8.32
C ALA A 263 3.66 -21.27 -8.56
N VAL A 264 2.53 -20.82 -8.01
CA VAL A 264 1.24 -21.51 -8.10
C VAL A 264 0.15 -20.54 -8.57
N THR A 265 -0.63 -20.97 -9.55
CA THR A 265 -1.83 -20.29 -10.05
C THR A 265 -3.03 -21.21 -9.89
N SER A 266 -3.90 -20.96 -8.92
CA SER A 266 -5.17 -21.69 -8.78
C SER A 266 -6.29 -20.98 -9.54
N THR A 267 -6.87 -21.62 -10.57
CA THR A 267 -7.98 -21.05 -11.34
C THR A 267 -9.36 -21.45 -10.80
N ALA A 268 -9.44 -22.21 -9.70
CA ALA A 268 -10.68 -22.74 -9.14
C ALA A 268 -11.11 -21.95 -7.89
N ALA A 269 -12.12 -21.08 -8.05
CA ALA A 269 -12.61 -20.24 -6.96
C ALA A 269 -13.23 -21.06 -5.80
N GLY A 270 -12.92 -20.69 -4.56
CA GLY A 270 -13.49 -21.32 -3.35
C GLY A 270 -12.92 -22.70 -3.01
N VAL A 271 -11.84 -23.13 -3.67
CA VAL A 271 -11.14 -24.39 -3.41
C VAL A 271 -9.78 -24.07 -2.77
N ASN A 272 -9.41 -24.81 -1.73
CA ASN A 272 -8.09 -24.70 -1.09
C ASN A 272 -7.17 -25.84 -1.53
N HIS A 273 -6.04 -25.48 -2.12
CA HIS A 273 -4.97 -26.41 -2.49
C HIS A 273 -3.80 -26.28 -1.51
N THR A 274 -3.37 -27.40 -0.94
CA THR A 274 -2.27 -27.43 0.04
C THR A 274 -1.02 -28.04 -0.59
N PHE A 275 0.14 -27.40 -0.41
CA PHE A 275 1.46 -27.86 -0.81
C PHE A 275 2.28 -28.16 0.42
N ASN A 276 2.66 -29.42 0.63
CA ASN A 276 3.42 -29.82 1.80
C ASN A 276 4.93 -29.84 1.50
N LEU A 277 5.69 -28.90 2.06
CA LEU A 277 7.10 -28.63 1.73
C LEU A 277 8.11 -29.49 2.53
N VAL A 278 7.65 -30.52 3.26
CA VAL A 278 8.51 -31.37 4.15
C VAL A 278 9.72 -31.98 3.44
N SER A 279 9.64 -32.23 2.13
CA SER A 279 10.68 -32.90 1.34
C SER A 279 11.39 -32.00 0.32
N THR A 280 10.98 -30.74 0.18
CA THR A 280 11.57 -29.80 -0.78
C THR A 280 12.74 -29.08 -0.14
N SER A 281 13.87 -29.76 0.05
CA SER A 281 15.11 -29.11 0.47
C SER A 281 15.55 -28.12 -0.62
N GLY A 282 15.36 -26.82 -0.39
CA GLY A 282 15.79 -25.77 -1.33
C GLY A 282 14.78 -24.65 -1.56
N VAL A 283 13.47 -24.92 -1.40
CA VAL A 283 12.44 -23.88 -1.62
C VAL A 283 12.59 -22.80 -0.55
N ASN A 284 12.96 -21.59 -0.99
CA ASN A 284 13.11 -20.40 -0.17
C ASN A 284 12.12 -19.30 -0.57
N HIS A 285 11.39 -19.49 -1.66
CA HIS A 285 10.40 -18.56 -2.16
C HIS A 285 9.18 -19.31 -2.69
N VAL A 286 8.00 -19.00 -2.15
CA VAL A 286 6.73 -19.47 -2.69
C VAL A 286 5.92 -18.29 -3.21
N ASN A 287 5.23 -18.48 -4.32
CA ASN A 287 4.50 -17.42 -4.99
C ASN A 287 3.08 -17.89 -5.34
N SER A 288 2.06 -17.13 -4.95
CA SER A 288 0.70 -17.28 -5.47
C SER A 288 0.46 -16.22 -6.54
N THR A 289 0.33 -16.64 -7.80
CA THR A 289 0.24 -15.75 -8.96
C THR A 289 -1.11 -15.90 -9.66
N ALA A 290 -1.87 -14.81 -9.75
CA ALA A 290 -3.19 -14.72 -10.40
C ALA A 290 -4.19 -15.81 -9.97
N SER A 291 -4.03 -16.35 -8.76
CA SER A 291 -4.90 -17.38 -8.20
C SER A 291 -6.26 -16.77 -7.84
N VAL A 292 -7.36 -17.42 -8.21
CA VAL A 292 -8.73 -17.11 -7.72
C VAL A 292 -9.18 -18.10 -6.63
N GLY A 293 -8.46 -19.20 -6.45
CA GLY A 293 -8.61 -20.15 -5.34
C GLY A 293 -7.58 -19.93 -4.23
N ASP A 294 -7.82 -20.53 -3.06
CA ASP A 294 -6.93 -20.44 -1.91
C ASP A 294 -5.71 -21.38 -2.09
N VAL A 295 -4.52 -20.89 -1.75
CA VAL A 295 -3.27 -21.68 -1.81
C VAL A 295 -2.59 -21.70 -0.44
N THR A 296 -2.36 -22.89 0.09
CA THR A 296 -1.69 -23.10 1.39
C THR A 296 -0.34 -23.79 1.19
N PHE A 297 0.74 -23.18 1.63
CA PHE A 297 2.07 -23.78 1.70
C PHE A 297 2.33 -24.24 3.14
N GLN A 298 2.35 -25.55 3.36
CA GLN A 298 2.49 -26.17 4.68
C GLN A 298 3.91 -26.72 4.89
N SER A 299 4.37 -26.72 6.14
CA SER A 299 5.70 -27.20 6.54
C SER A 299 6.84 -26.45 5.85
N ALA A 300 6.65 -25.15 5.60
CA ALA A 300 7.67 -24.32 4.98
C ALA A 300 8.95 -24.26 5.83
N PRO A 301 10.14 -24.41 5.22
CA PRO A 301 11.41 -24.17 5.91
C PRO A 301 11.49 -22.76 6.50
N GLY A 302 12.27 -22.58 7.58
CA GLY A 302 12.53 -21.25 8.13
C GLY A 302 13.17 -20.32 7.09
N GLY A 303 12.70 -19.07 7.01
CA GLY A 303 13.18 -18.08 6.04
C GLY A 303 12.49 -18.11 4.67
N THR A 304 11.50 -18.98 4.45
CA THR A 304 10.71 -18.99 3.20
C THR A 304 9.94 -17.67 3.02
N LYS A 305 10.10 -17.03 1.86
CA LYS A 305 9.38 -15.82 1.48
C LYS A 305 8.06 -16.14 0.78
N LEU A 306 7.00 -15.35 1.02
CA LEU A 306 5.76 -15.38 0.24
C LEU A 306 5.71 -14.19 -0.73
N SER A 307 5.66 -14.47 -2.03
CA SER A 307 5.19 -13.51 -3.01
C SER A 307 3.71 -13.73 -3.31
N VAL A 308 2.95 -12.65 -3.45
CA VAL A 308 1.57 -12.69 -3.93
C VAL A 308 1.39 -11.67 -5.05
N VAL A 309 0.99 -12.18 -6.20
CA VAL A 309 0.63 -11.39 -7.39
C VAL A 309 -0.82 -11.72 -7.70
N SER A 310 -1.75 -10.77 -7.60
CA SER A 310 -3.17 -11.00 -7.93
C SER A 310 -3.57 -10.06 -9.06
N THR A 311 -4.25 -10.58 -10.08
CA THR A 311 -4.78 -9.77 -11.20
C THR A 311 -6.29 -9.54 -11.07
N SER A 312 -6.98 -10.23 -10.15
CA SER A 312 -8.42 -10.05 -9.87
C SER A 312 -8.89 -10.86 -8.65
N GLY A 313 -9.68 -10.26 -7.74
CA GLY A 313 -10.46 -10.96 -6.71
C GLY A 313 -9.79 -11.12 -5.33
N ASN A 314 -10.56 -11.55 -4.32
CA ASN A 314 -10.03 -11.89 -2.99
C ASN A 314 -9.30 -13.24 -3.05
N VAL A 315 -7.97 -13.21 -3.04
CA VAL A 315 -7.11 -14.41 -3.00
C VAL A 315 -6.69 -14.65 -1.56
N THR A 316 -6.81 -15.87 -1.02
CA THR A 316 -6.16 -16.25 0.25
C THR A 316 -4.90 -17.07 -0.03
N ALA A 317 -3.73 -16.49 0.24
CA ALA A 317 -2.48 -17.26 0.31
C ALA A 317 -2.13 -17.49 1.78
N THR A 318 -1.71 -18.71 2.13
CA THR A 318 -1.30 -19.08 3.50
C THR A 318 0.07 -19.74 3.50
N ILE A 319 1.01 -19.25 4.32
CA ILE A 319 2.20 -20.04 4.70
C ILE A 319 2.01 -20.56 6.13
N ARG A 320 2.32 -21.85 6.32
CA ARG A 320 2.43 -22.53 7.62
C ARG A 320 3.81 -23.17 7.75
N SER A 321 4.54 -22.83 8.80
CA SER A 321 5.80 -23.49 9.15
C SER A 321 5.61 -24.38 10.38
N THR A 322 6.33 -25.50 10.42
CA THR A 322 6.28 -26.51 11.51
C THR A 322 7.54 -26.51 12.37
N SER A 323 8.49 -25.60 12.14
CA SER A 323 9.83 -25.59 12.77
C SER A 323 10.19 -24.26 13.43
N LEU A 324 9.21 -23.42 13.73
CA LEU A 324 9.39 -22.12 14.38
C LEU A 324 9.45 -22.34 15.90
N THR A 325 10.67 -22.38 16.43
CA THR A 325 10.94 -22.60 17.87
C THR A 325 11.86 -21.51 18.43
N GLY A 326 12.14 -20.47 17.64
CA GLY A 326 13.03 -19.37 17.96
C GLY A 326 12.30 -18.20 18.61
N THR A 327 13.03 -17.11 18.86
CA THR A 327 12.49 -15.83 19.33
C THR A 327 12.65 -14.72 18.27
N ALA A 328 13.00 -15.10 17.05
CA ALA A 328 13.36 -14.21 15.95
C ALA A 328 12.85 -14.77 14.60
N ASP A 329 11.66 -15.35 14.62
CA ASP A 329 11.02 -15.89 13.44
C ASP A 329 10.37 -14.73 12.64
N ASN A 330 10.74 -14.61 11.36
CA ASN A 330 10.29 -13.55 10.45
C ASN A 330 9.48 -14.13 9.29
N ALA A 331 8.31 -13.54 9.01
CA ALA A 331 7.56 -13.79 7.78
C ALA A 331 7.82 -12.67 6.77
N VAL A 332 8.28 -13.00 5.56
CA VAL A 332 8.51 -12.01 4.49
C VAL A 332 7.40 -12.10 3.44
N ILE A 333 6.83 -10.96 3.10
CA ILE A 333 5.69 -10.79 2.21
C ILE A 333 6.10 -9.84 1.09
N GLU A 334 5.93 -10.27 -0.15
CA GLU A 334 6.20 -9.48 -1.35
C GLU A 334 4.88 -9.36 -2.15
N LEU A 335 4.33 -8.15 -2.22
CA LEU A 335 3.07 -7.88 -2.92
C LEU A 335 3.39 -7.13 -4.21
N SER A 336 2.91 -7.63 -5.34
CA SER A 336 3.08 -6.96 -6.63
C SER A 336 1.75 -6.89 -7.39
N GLY A 337 1.18 -5.69 -7.49
CA GLY A 337 -0.06 -5.42 -8.25
C GLY A 337 -1.34 -6.11 -7.73
N ALA A 338 -1.33 -6.61 -6.49
CA ALA A 338 -2.32 -7.56 -5.98
C ALA A 338 -3.47 -6.93 -5.17
N THR A 339 -4.70 -6.91 -5.68
CA THR A 339 -5.89 -6.75 -4.82
C THR A 339 -6.21 -8.10 -4.17
N GLY A 340 -6.14 -8.29 -2.84
CA GLY A 340 -6.44 -9.58 -2.20
C GLY A 340 -6.00 -9.74 -0.73
N ILE A 341 -6.36 -10.88 -0.11
CA ILE A 341 -6.16 -11.17 1.33
C ILE A 341 -4.95 -12.08 1.53
N VAL A 342 -3.82 -11.57 2.01
CA VAL A 342 -2.69 -12.45 2.38
C VAL A 342 -2.78 -12.83 3.85
N SER A 343 -2.77 -14.13 4.17
CA SER A 343 -2.87 -14.63 5.55
C SER A 343 -1.66 -15.50 5.93
N PHE A 344 -1.24 -15.47 7.19
CA PHE A 344 -0.16 -16.32 7.71
C PHE A 344 -0.64 -17.00 8.98
N GLN A 345 -0.29 -18.29 9.13
CA GLN A 345 -0.65 -19.09 10.28
C GLN A 345 0.61 -19.83 10.77
N GLY A 346 0.78 -19.93 12.08
CA GLY A 346 1.80 -20.79 12.68
C GLY A 346 1.48 -22.27 12.49
N SER A 347 2.20 -23.13 13.21
CA SER A 347 1.99 -24.57 13.32
C SER A 347 0.58 -24.94 13.81
N SER A 348 -0.12 -24.02 14.47
CA SER A 348 -1.55 -24.07 14.80
C SER A 348 -2.25 -22.75 14.45
N PRO A 349 -3.54 -22.75 14.05
CA PRO A 349 -4.34 -21.52 13.89
C PRO A 349 -4.49 -20.69 15.19
N THR A 350 -4.00 -21.19 16.33
CA THR A 350 -4.03 -20.53 17.64
C THR A 350 -2.65 -20.33 18.28
N SER A 351 -1.56 -20.85 17.70
CA SER A 351 -0.19 -20.62 18.19
C SER A 351 0.49 -19.61 17.26
N GLY A 352 0.82 -18.45 17.84
CA GLY A 352 1.60 -17.44 17.14
C GLY A 352 3.08 -17.83 17.17
N ASP A 353 3.62 -18.19 16.02
CA ASP A 353 4.99 -18.71 15.91
C ASP A 353 5.94 -17.72 15.20
N PHE A 354 5.47 -16.56 14.75
CA PHE A 354 6.30 -15.50 14.16
C PHE A 354 6.37 -14.30 15.11
N GLU A 355 7.56 -13.73 15.31
CA GLU A 355 7.74 -12.49 16.08
C GLU A 355 7.76 -11.25 15.20
N THR A 356 8.21 -11.37 13.95
CA THR A 356 8.37 -10.24 13.03
C THR A 356 7.74 -10.54 11.68
N VAL A 357 7.25 -9.49 11.01
CA VAL A 357 6.71 -9.58 9.65
C VAL A 357 7.27 -8.45 8.80
N SER A 358 7.83 -8.79 7.64
CA SER A 358 8.31 -7.82 6.66
C SER A 358 7.38 -7.82 5.45
N VAL A 359 6.81 -6.67 5.10
CA VAL A 359 5.93 -6.50 3.95
C VAL A 359 6.58 -5.57 2.94
N SER A 360 6.68 -5.98 1.69
CA SER A 360 7.04 -5.12 0.57
C SER A 360 5.86 -5.02 -0.39
N SER A 361 5.57 -3.81 -0.84
CA SER A 361 4.42 -3.49 -1.70
C SER A 361 4.89 -2.77 -2.94
N SER A 362 4.63 -3.34 -4.12
CA SER A 362 5.08 -2.82 -5.41
C SER A 362 4.01 -2.88 -6.50
N GLY A 363 4.13 -2.02 -7.52
CA GLY A 363 3.22 -1.99 -8.66
C GLY A 363 2.23 -0.80 -8.67
N ALA A 364 1.22 -0.85 -9.55
CA ALA A 364 0.30 0.27 -9.77
C ALA A 364 -0.45 0.68 -8.49
N ALA A 365 -0.62 1.99 -8.29
CA ALA A 365 -1.12 2.66 -7.09
C ALA A 365 -2.61 2.41 -6.76
N SER A 366 -3.05 1.16 -6.73
CA SER A 366 -4.34 0.76 -6.14
C SER A 366 -4.09 0.34 -4.69
N THR A 367 -4.81 0.95 -3.75
CA THR A 367 -4.89 0.51 -2.35
C THR A 367 -5.01 -1.01 -2.30
N LEU A 368 -4.03 -1.69 -1.73
CA LEU A 368 -4.07 -3.13 -1.50
C LEU A 368 -4.83 -3.33 -0.16
N PRO A 369 -6.12 -3.72 -0.14
CA PRO A 369 -6.77 -4.08 1.11
C PRO A 369 -6.26 -5.45 1.53
N LEU A 370 -5.29 -5.50 2.44
CA LEU A 370 -5.03 -6.75 3.14
C LEU A 370 -6.09 -6.82 4.23
N ASN A 371 -6.91 -7.87 4.26
CA ASN A 371 -7.96 -8.02 5.27
C ASN A 371 -7.58 -8.99 6.41
N SER A 372 -6.44 -9.72 6.35
CA SER A 372 -6.04 -10.63 7.43
C SER A 372 -4.55 -10.99 7.45
N VAL A 373 -3.67 -10.02 7.76
CA VAL A 373 -2.22 -10.33 7.79
C VAL A 373 -1.84 -11.31 8.90
N LEU A 374 -2.60 -11.44 10.00
CA LEU A 374 -2.02 -11.97 11.24
C LEU A 374 -2.96 -12.94 11.96
N GLY A 375 -2.84 -14.24 11.67
CA GLY A 375 -3.47 -15.32 12.43
C GLY A 375 -2.69 -15.74 13.69
N GLY A 376 -1.72 -14.95 14.16
CA GLY A 376 -0.85 -15.32 15.27
C GLY A 376 -0.87 -14.31 16.40
N ALA A 377 -1.18 -14.76 17.61
CA ALA A 377 -1.09 -13.95 18.83
C ALA A 377 0.35 -13.49 19.20
N GLY A 378 1.38 -13.85 18.41
CA GLY A 378 2.80 -13.69 18.76
C GLY A 378 3.58 -12.57 18.05
N VAL A 379 3.03 -11.95 16.99
CA VAL A 379 3.77 -10.95 16.20
C VAL A 379 3.95 -9.67 17.01
N LYS A 380 5.19 -9.21 17.13
CA LYS A 380 5.59 -8.03 17.92
C LYS A 380 5.96 -6.83 17.06
N ALA A 381 6.56 -7.08 15.89
CA ALA A 381 7.00 -6.03 14.99
C ALA A 381 6.64 -6.29 13.53
N MET A 382 6.34 -5.22 12.81
CA MET A 382 6.09 -5.23 11.36
C MET A 382 6.94 -4.16 10.68
N THR A 383 7.62 -4.51 9.61
CA THR A 383 8.35 -3.57 8.74
C THR A 383 7.66 -3.53 7.38
N ILE A 384 7.42 -2.32 6.85
CA ILE A 384 6.72 -2.10 5.58
C ILE A 384 7.65 -1.34 4.63
N THR A 385 7.74 -1.81 3.38
CA THR A 385 8.64 -1.28 2.35
C THR A 385 7.95 -1.24 0.98
N GLY A 386 8.65 -0.68 -0.01
CA GLY A 386 8.21 -0.60 -1.41
C GLY A 386 7.51 0.72 -1.77
N ASP A 387 6.94 0.79 -2.96
CA ASP A 387 6.47 2.02 -3.62
C ASP A 387 4.95 2.08 -3.86
N ALA A 388 4.20 1.00 -3.59
CA ALA A 388 2.74 0.95 -3.74
C ALA A 388 2.00 1.20 -2.42
N ALA A 389 0.78 1.73 -2.46
CA ALA A 389 -0.02 1.97 -1.25
C ALA A 389 -0.47 0.66 -0.58
N LEU A 390 -0.50 0.63 0.76
CA LEU A 390 -0.87 -0.53 1.56
C LEU A 390 -1.98 -0.15 2.55
N ASN A 391 -3.11 -0.89 2.55
CA ASN A 391 -4.18 -0.65 3.51
C ASN A 391 -4.37 -1.87 4.43
N LEU A 392 -4.13 -1.64 5.72
CA LEU A 392 -4.24 -2.57 6.84
C LEU A 392 -5.35 -2.17 7.82
N SER A 393 -6.10 -1.09 7.58
CA SER A 393 -7.08 -0.55 8.53
C SER A 393 -8.34 -1.41 8.69
N ALA A 394 -8.61 -2.31 7.74
CA ALA A 394 -9.70 -3.30 7.82
C ALA A 394 -9.29 -4.60 8.57
N VAL A 395 -8.04 -4.69 9.02
CA VAL A 395 -7.48 -5.88 9.69
C VAL A 395 -7.56 -5.72 11.20
N ALA A 396 -8.05 -6.74 11.89
CA ALA A 396 -7.81 -6.87 13.33
C ALA A 396 -6.34 -7.25 13.56
N LEU A 397 -5.47 -6.27 13.82
CA LEU A 397 -4.08 -6.53 14.16
C LEU A 397 -3.98 -7.23 15.53
N PRO A 398 -2.95 -8.05 15.76
CA PRO A 398 -2.66 -8.63 17.06
C PRO A 398 -2.39 -7.53 18.08
N THR A 399 -2.94 -7.67 19.28
CA THR A 399 -2.66 -6.77 20.41
C THR A 399 -1.19 -6.81 20.86
N THR A 400 -0.44 -7.83 20.43
CA THR A 400 0.99 -7.99 20.67
C THR A 400 1.86 -7.24 19.67
N LEU A 401 1.31 -6.74 18.57
CA LEU A 401 2.03 -5.93 17.59
C LEU A 401 2.21 -4.52 18.15
N LEU A 402 3.40 -4.25 18.66
CA LEU A 402 3.73 -2.98 19.32
C LEU A 402 4.63 -2.10 18.46
N THR A 403 5.18 -2.60 17.35
CA THR A 403 6.05 -1.81 16.48
C THR A 403 5.65 -2.00 15.02
N ILE A 404 5.27 -0.92 14.35
CA ILE A 404 5.04 -0.88 12.91
C ILE A 404 5.96 0.21 12.33
N ASP A 405 6.83 -0.18 11.40
CA ASP A 405 7.81 0.71 10.79
C ASP A 405 7.70 0.67 9.26
N ALA A 406 7.15 1.74 8.68
CA ALA A 406 7.06 1.97 7.24
C ALA A 406 8.05 3.04 6.74
N SER A 407 9.03 3.43 7.56
CA SER A 407 9.98 4.53 7.24
C SER A 407 10.77 4.31 5.94
N ALA A 408 10.92 3.06 5.51
CA ALA A 408 11.61 2.69 4.29
C ALA A 408 10.70 2.69 3.03
N LYS A 409 9.41 3.05 3.14
CA LYS A 409 8.56 3.24 1.95
C LYS A 409 8.93 4.54 1.24
N THR A 410 9.27 4.42 -0.04
CA THR A 410 9.68 5.54 -0.89
C THR A 410 8.50 6.26 -1.55
N ALA A 411 7.33 5.62 -1.62
CA ALA A 411 6.08 6.16 -2.18
C ALA A 411 4.88 5.29 -1.77
N GLY A 412 3.67 5.82 -1.96
CA GLY A 412 2.40 5.15 -1.66
C GLY A 412 2.08 5.11 -0.17
N GLY A 413 0.86 5.50 0.21
CA GLY A 413 0.47 5.61 1.62
C GLY A 413 0.24 4.27 2.32
N VAL A 414 0.37 4.27 3.65
CA VAL A 414 0.01 3.19 4.57
C VAL A 414 -1.22 3.61 5.36
N ALA A 415 -2.29 2.81 5.30
CA ALA A 415 -3.45 2.97 6.17
C ALA A 415 -3.47 1.89 7.25
N LEU A 416 -3.54 2.24 8.53
CA LEU A 416 -3.41 1.31 9.66
C LEU A 416 -4.19 1.80 10.88
N THR A 417 -4.79 0.86 11.61
CA THR A 417 -5.30 1.08 12.96
C THR A 417 -4.65 0.09 13.91
N ALA A 418 -3.83 0.57 14.84
CA ALA A 418 -3.23 -0.24 15.88
C ALA A 418 -4.29 -0.66 16.93
N THR A 419 -4.05 -1.84 17.50
CA THR A 419 -4.92 -2.49 18.50
C THR A 419 -4.16 -2.84 19.79
N GLY A 420 -2.83 -2.64 19.79
CA GLY A 420 -1.97 -2.78 20.97
C GLY A 420 -2.18 -1.62 21.94
N LEU A 421 -1.68 -1.79 23.18
CA LEU A 421 -1.84 -0.76 24.22
C LEU A 421 -0.78 0.36 24.17
N ASN A 422 0.35 0.18 23.51
CA ASN A 422 1.39 1.22 23.39
C ASN A 422 2.15 0.96 22.08
N ALA A 423 1.55 1.31 20.96
CA ALA A 423 2.10 1.08 19.64
C ALA A 423 3.13 2.15 19.28
N SER A 424 4.25 1.74 18.69
CA SER A 424 5.16 2.60 17.96
C SER A 424 4.88 2.44 16.48
N ILE A 425 4.40 3.50 15.84
CA ILE A 425 3.98 3.54 14.44
C ILE A 425 4.85 4.58 13.72
N THR A 426 5.46 4.19 12.61
CA THR A 426 6.18 5.12 11.73
C THR A 426 5.68 4.93 10.31
N GLY A 427 5.20 5.99 9.67
CA GLY A 427 4.82 6.03 8.26
C GLY A 427 6.03 6.20 7.33
N GLY A 428 5.74 6.33 6.04
CA GLY A 428 6.73 6.40 4.96
C GLY A 428 6.78 7.78 4.30
N ALA A 429 7.06 7.81 2.99
CA ALA A 429 7.05 9.03 2.18
C ALA A 429 5.72 9.28 1.42
N GLY A 430 4.70 8.45 1.66
CA GLY A 430 3.38 8.57 1.06
C GLY A 430 2.39 9.25 2.00
N ALA A 431 1.20 9.61 1.50
CA ALA A 431 0.13 10.12 2.36
C ALA A 431 -0.46 8.98 3.20
N ASP A 432 -0.07 8.91 4.47
CA ASP A 432 -0.39 7.83 5.39
C ASP A 432 -1.68 8.12 6.19
N THR A 433 -2.32 7.07 6.69
CA THR A 433 -3.48 7.15 7.58
C THR A 433 -3.22 6.27 8.79
N LEU A 434 -2.81 6.88 9.91
CA LEU A 434 -2.27 6.17 11.06
C LEU A 434 -3.17 6.38 12.27
N ALA A 435 -3.59 5.30 12.93
CA ALA A 435 -4.32 5.37 14.19
C ALA A 435 -3.66 4.51 15.28
N GLY A 436 -3.37 5.10 16.45
CA GLY A 436 -2.72 4.43 17.58
C GLY A 436 -3.67 3.55 18.39
N GLY A 437 -4.87 4.05 18.65
CA GLY A 437 -5.94 3.28 19.30
C GLY A 437 -6.03 3.56 20.79
N ALA A 438 -5.56 2.65 21.65
CA ALA A 438 -5.66 2.81 23.10
C ALA A 438 -4.29 2.63 23.77
N GLY A 439 -4.10 3.32 24.88
CA GLY A 439 -2.86 3.45 25.64
C GLY A 439 -1.83 4.37 24.96
N ASN A 440 -0.56 4.35 25.38
CA ASN A 440 0.38 5.44 25.08
C ASN A 440 1.16 5.15 23.79
N ASP A 441 0.71 5.76 22.70
CA ASP A 441 1.24 5.50 21.36
C ASP A 441 2.34 6.50 20.97
N LEU A 442 3.31 6.04 20.19
CA LEU A 442 4.34 6.86 19.54
C LEU A 442 4.11 6.80 18.04
N ILE A 443 3.62 7.88 17.43
CA ILE A 443 3.26 7.95 16.02
C ILE A 443 4.15 8.97 15.31
N ASN A 444 4.78 8.55 14.22
CA ASN A 444 5.51 9.43 13.29
C ASN A 444 4.90 9.27 11.89
N GLY A 445 4.36 10.33 11.29
CA GLY A 445 3.76 10.26 9.95
C GLY A 445 4.81 10.06 8.86
N GLY A 446 5.89 10.84 8.89
CA GLY A 446 7.00 10.69 7.95
C GLY A 446 7.01 11.83 6.96
N ALA A 447 6.92 11.55 5.67
CA ALA A 447 6.73 12.57 4.65
C ALA A 447 5.47 12.27 3.85
N GLY A 448 4.77 13.28 3.36
CA GLY A 448 3.46 13.10 2.74
C GLY A 448 2.42 13.95 3.46
N ASN A 449 1.16 13.86 3.03
CA ASN A 449 0.07 14.53 3.73
C ASN A 449 -0.64 13.48 4.58
N ASP A 450 -0.25 13.38 5.83
CA ASP A 450 -0.62 12.29 6.72
C ASP A 450 -1.88 12.60 7.52
N SER A 451 -2.70 11.57 7.77
CA SER A 451 -3.90 11.65 8.58
C SER A 451 -3.71 10.81 9.84
N ILE A 452 -3.48 11.45 10.98
CA ILE A 452 -3.11 10.78 12.22
C ILE A 452 -4.24 10.90 13.27
N THR A 453 -4.60 9.81 13.92
CA THR A 453 -5.48 9.79 15.10
C THR A 453 -4.75 9.07 16.23
N ALA A 454 -4.33 9.80 17.26
CA ALA A 454 -3.55 9.23 18.35
C ALA A 454 -4.34 8.13 19.09
N GLY A 455 -5.48 8.50 19.68
CA GLY A 455 -6.36 7.55 20.34
C GLY A 455 -6.69 8.02 21.74
N ALA A 456 -6.77 7.07 22.68
CA ALA A 456 -6.90 7.33 24.11
C ALA A 456 -5.63 6.87 24.82
N GLY A 457 -5.07 7.65 25.74
CA GLY A 457 -3.74 7.38 26.31
C GLY A 457 -2.85 8.61 26.19
N ALA A 458 -1.67 8.59 26.81
CA ALA A 458 -0.73 9.70 26.71
C ALA A 458 0.18 9.50 25.50
N ASP A 459 -0.21 10.08 24.38
CA ASP A 459 0.39 9.81 23.08
C ASP A 459 1.51 10.81 22.73
N THR A 460 2.40 10.39 21.83
CA THR A 460 3.42 11.26 21.22
C THR A 460 3.28 11.16 19.70
N VAL A 461 2.90 12.25 19.07
CA VAL A 461 2.68 12.37 17.63
C VAL A 461 3.65 13.37 17.05
N ASN A 462 4.34 12.98 15.99
CA ASN A 462 5.05 13.87 15.07
C ASN A 462 4.47 13.63 13.68
N ALA A 463 3.80 14.60 13.07
CA ALA A 463 3.17 14.37 11.78
C ALA A 463 4.22 14.28 10.66
N GLY A 464 5.24 15.14 10.69
CA GLY A 464 6.42 14.98 9.84
C GLY A 464 6.50 16.08 8.80
N ALA A 465 6.71 15.75 7.53
CA ALA A 465 6.85 16.71 6.45
C ALA A 465 5.69 16.61 5.46
N GLY A 466 4.99 17.71 5.21
CA GLY A 466 3.87 17.81 4.29
C GLY A 466 2.72 18.53 4.95
N ASN A 467 1.52 18.47 4.36
CA ASN A 467 0.36 19.16 4.93
C ASN A 467 -0.50 18.14 5.68
N ASP A 468 -0.21 17.98 6.96
CA ASP A 468 -0.74 16.90 7.76
C ASP A 468 -2.06 17.26 8.44
N THR A 469 -2.81 16.24 8.85
CA THR A 469 -4.01 16.38 9.67
C THR A 469 -3.90 15.47 10.89
N VAL A 470 -3.82 16.06 12.07
CA VAL A 470 -3.85 15.33 13.34
C VAL A 470 -5.21 15.51 13.99
N VAL A 471 -5.91 14.40 14.24
CA VAL A 471 -7.23 14.35 14.86
C VAL A 471 -7.10 14.12 16.35
N TYR A 472 -7.54 15.12 17.12
CA TYR A 472 -7.66 15.06 18.57
C TYR A 472 -9.09 14.68 18.96
N SER A 473 -9.28 13.44 19.40
CA SER A 473 -10.59 12.95 19.86
C SER A 473 -10.81 13.35 21.32
N GLY A 474 -11.88 14.08 21.63
CA GLY A 474 -12.15 14.56 23.01
C GLY A 474 -12.60 13.48 24.01
N ALA A 475 -12.40 12.20 23.67
CA ALA A 475 -12.57 11.07 24.59
C ALA A 475 -11.28 10.76 25.38
N ASP A 476 -10.13 11.32 24.97
CA ASP A 476 -8.89 11.15 25.71
C ASP A 476 -8.84 12.03 26.97
N THR A 477 -8.31 11.46 28.04
CA THR A 477 -8.19 12.10 29.36
C THR A 477 -6.74 12.28 29.79
N LYS A 478 -5.78 12.06 28.89
CA LYS A 478 -4.35 12.08 29.14
C LYS A 478 -3.68 13.24 28.39
N LEU A 479 -2.39 13.41 28.67
CA LEU A 479 -1.60 14.51 28.12
C LEU A 479 -0.81 14.01 26.93
N ASP A 480 -1.22 14.42 25.75
CA ASP A 480 -0.52 14.14 24.51
C ASP A 480 0.59 15.16 24.22
N VAL A 481 1.58 14.72 23.46
CA VAL A 481 2.61 15.55 22.82
C VAL A 481 2.36 15.46 21.34
N ILE A 482 2.04 16.56 20.68
CA ILE A 482 1.65 16.55 19.26
C ILE A 482 2.40 17.66 18.54
N ASP A 483 3.13 17.30 17.50
CA ASP A 483 3.80 18.23 16.61
C ASP A 483 3.32 18.03 15.18
N GLY A 484 2.91 19.10 14.51
CA GLY A 484 2.54 19.07 13.09
C GLY A 484 3.76 18.96 12.17
N GLY A 485 4.93 19.45 12.60
CA GLY A 485 6.16 19.31 11.84
C GLY A 485 6.36 20.39 10.75
N GLU A 486 6.84 19.98 9.58
CA GLU A 486 7.10 20.88 8.44
C GLU A 486 5.92 20.89 7.47
N GLY A 487 5.32 22.06 7.25
CA GLY A 487 4.35 22.25 6.17
C GLY A 487 3.23 23.18 6.56
N THR A 488 2.01 22.87 6.14
CA THR A 488 0.80 23.59 6.56
C THR A 488 -0.15 22.59 7.19
N ASP A 489 -0.09 22.51 8.51
CA ASP A 489 -0.67 21.40 9.26
C ASP A 489 -2.00 21.79 9.89
N THR A 490 -2.87 20.79 10.01
CA THR A 490 -4.22 20.93 10.57
C THR A 490 -4.38 20.12 11.84
N LEU A 491 -4.63 20.82 12.95
CA LEU A 491 -5.13 20.20 14.17
C LEU A 491 -6.66 20.12 14.11
N SER A 492 -7.21 18.91 13.99
CA SER A 492 -8.65 18.66 13.95
C SER A 492 -9.18 18.29 15.34
N VAL A 493 -10.10 19.08 15.89
CA VAL A 493 -10.64 18.93 17.25
C VAL A 493 -12.13 18.58 17.24
N GLY A 494 -12.52 17.57 18.02
CA GLY A 494 -13.91 17.14 18.22
C GLY A 494 -14.53 17.60 19.56
N SER A 495 -15.70 17.07 19.91
CA SER A 495 -16.38 17.37 21.19
C SER A 495 -15.49 16.96 22.36
N GLY A 496 -15.14 17.90 23.25
CA GLY A 496 -14.18 17.68 24.35
C GLY A 496 -12.71 17.99 23.99
N GLY A 497 -12.44 18.51 22.79
CA GLY A 497 -11.08 18.88 22.37
C GLY A 497 -10.46 20.02 23.18
N VAL A 498 -9.13 19.98 23.37
CA VAL A 498 -8.20 20.92 24.07
C VAL A 498 -8.84 21.99 25.00
N GLY A 499 -9.83 21.57 25.79
CA GLY A 499 -10.78 22.49 26.37
C GLY A 499 -10.23 23.16 27.62
N TYR A 500 -10.18 24.49 27.61
CA TYR A 500 -10.19 25.27 28.84
C TYR A 500 -11.65 25.33 29.33
N THR A 501 -12.09 24.32 30.09
CA THR A 501 -13.33 24.46 30.88
C THR A 501 -12.97 24.53 32.35
N THR A 502 -13.20 25.68 32.97
CA THR A 502 -13.36 25.74 34.42
C THR A 502 -14.75 25.21 34.74
N SER A 503 -14.90 23.91 34.99
CA SER A 503 -16.12 23.42 35.64
C SER A 503 -16.20 24.00 37.04
N SER A 504 -17.07 25.00 37.23
CA SER A 504 -17.27 25.67 38.51
C SER A 504 -18.13 24.88 39.50
N THR A 505 -18.41 23.59 39.27
CA THR A 505 -19.36 22.85 40.13
C THR A 505 -18.94 21.44 40.51
N THR A 506 -17.86 20.92 39.94
CA THR A 506 -17.31 19.62 40.37
C THR A 506 -15.84 19.63 40.02
N GLY A 507 -14.97 19.60 41.04
CA GLY A 507 -13.50 19.72 40.94
C GLY A 507 -12.79 18.60 40.18
N ALA A 508 -13.23 18.27 38.98
CA ALA A 508 -12.45 17.62 37.95
C ALA A 508 -11.61 18.71 37.27
N LEU A 509 -10.41 18.92 37.81
CA LEU A 509 -9.28 19.34 36.99
C LEU A 509 -9.01 18.24 35.95
N LEU A 510 -8.37 18.59 34.84
CA LEU A 510 -7.91 17.78 33.68
C LEU A 510 -8.81 18.04 32.46
N VAL A 511 -8.28 18.32 31.26
CA VAL A 511 -7.14 17.69 30.58
C VAL A 511 -6.51 18.65 29.54
N ASN A 512 -5.18 18.56 29.37
CA ASN A 512 -4.36 19.17 28.32
C ASN A 512 -4.15 20.71 28.33
N TYR A 513 -3.08 21.12 29.02
CA TYR A 513 -2.35 22.33 28.65
C TYR A 513 -1.79 22.08 27.25
N GLY A 514 -2.36 22.70 26.21
CA GLY A 514 -1.87 22.61 24.83
C GLY A 514 -0.41 23.02 24.62
N GLU A 515 0.37 23.27 25.69
CA GLU A 515 1.77 23.70 25.67
C GLU A 515 2.67 22.71 24.92
N LYS A 516 2.22 21.46 24.76
CA LYS A 516 2.90 20.40 24.02
C LYS A 516 2.28 20.11 22.65
N ILE A 517 1.41 21.00 22.18
CA ILE A 517 0.85 20.98 20.83
C ILE A 517 1.52 22.10 20.05
N THR A 518 2.30 21.74 19.03
CA THR A 518 3.15 22.67 18.25
C THR A 518 3.05 22.41 16.75
N GLY A 519 3.58 23.34 15.94
CA GLY A 519 3.74 23.12 14.50
C GLY A 519 2.43 23.04 13.71
N PHE A 520 1.39 23.77 14.13
CA PHE A 520 0.12 23.82 13.39
C PHE A 520 -0.20 25.24 12.92
N GLU A 521 -0.70 25.36 11.68
CA GLU A 521 -1.16 26.60 11.05
C GLU A 521 -2.68 26.70 11.01
N THR A 522 -3.36 25.54 11.03
CA THR A 522 -4.82 25.44 10.97
C THR A 522 -5.39 24.72 12.17
N LEU A 523 -6.37 25.35 12.83
CA LEU A 523 -7.21 24.70 13.84
C LEU A 523 -8.59 24.42 13.23
N SER A 524 -8.98 23.16 13.15
CA SER A 524 -10.22 22.71 12.51
C SER A 524 -11.17 22.08 13.51
N ALA A 525 -12.39 22.60 13.66
CA ALA A 525 -13.40 22.01 14.55
C ALA A 525 -14.39 21.11 13.80
N THR A 526 -14.69 19.95 14.40
CA THR A 526 -15.68 18.97 13.93
C THR A 526 -16.91 18.88 14.85
N ALA A 527 -16.92 19.63 15.95
CA ALA A 527 -18.04 19.77 16.89
C ALA A 527 -18.03 21.18 17.52
N THR A 528 -18.88 21.43 18.53
CA THR A 528 -18.79 22.65 19.36
C THR A 528 -17.60 22.57 20.32
N VAL A 529 -16.67 23.51 20.20
CA VAL A 529 -15.40 23.54 20.93
C VAL A 529 -15.06 24.98 21.35
N VAL A 530 -14.48 25.12 22.54
CA VAL A 530 -13.95 26.38 23.08
C VAL A 530 -12.46 26.22 23.36
N GLN A 531 -11.60 27.00 22.69
CA GLN A 531 -10.15 26.90 22.75
C GLN A 531 -9.47 28.19 23.22
N ASN A 532 -8.50 28.06 24.11
CA ASN A 532 -7.58 29.13 24.47
C ASN A 532 -6.31 29.02 23.63
N MET A 533 -6.06 30.00 22.76
CA MET A 533 -4.92 29.97 21.84
C MET A 533 -3.58 30.14 22.54
N ASN A 534 -3.53 30.72 23.75
CA ASN A 534 -2.30 30.71 24.56
C ASN A 534 -1.91 29.30 24.99
N ALA A 535 -2.86 28.35 25.06
CA ALA A 535 -2.53 26.98 25.36
C ALA A 535 -1.71 26.39 24.20
N LEU A 536 -1.93 26.79 22.95
CA LEU A 536 -1.21 26.32 21.77
C LEU A 536 0.06 27.15 21.48
N ALA A 537 0.75 27.64 22.51
CA ALA A 537 1.78 28.69 22.39
C ALA A 537 2.97 28.37 21.46
N GLY A 538 3.18 27.10 21.07
CA GLY A 538 4.18 26.72 20.08
C GLY A 538 3.68 26.60 18.64
N SER A 539 2.41 26.91 18.38
CA SER A 539 1.78 26.83 17.05
C SER A 539 1.52 28.21 16.44
N SER A 540 1.78 28.33 15.14
CA SER A 540 1.53 29.52 14.30
C SER A 540 0.12 29.50 13.70
N ILE A 541 -0.90 29.21 14.52
CA ILE A 541 -2.27 29.09 14.03
C ILE A 541 -2.70 30.42 13.41
N ALA A 542 -2.86 30.41 12.08
CA ALA A 542 -3.29 31.55 11.27
C ALA A 542 -4.71 31.34 10.73
N THR A 543 -5.16 30.08 10.63
CA THR A 543 -6.47 29.72 10.06
C THR A 543 -7.33 28.97 11.07
N LEU A 544 -8.57 29.43 11.27
CA LEU A 544 -9.62 28.67 11.94
C LEU A 544 -10.56 28.05 10.91
N ARG A 545 -10.87 26.76 11.03
CA ARG A 545 -11.74 26.04 10.11
C ARG A 545 -12.91 25.38 10.85
N VAL A 546 -14.14 25.52 10.35
CA VAL A 546 -15.32 24.77 10.86
C VAL A 546 -15.89 23.88 9.75
N GLY A 547 -15.66 22.57 9.89
CA GLY A 547 -15.86 21.61 8.81
C GLY A 547 -17.13 20.75 8.92
N ALA A 548 -17.73 20.59 10.09
CA ALA A 548 -18.94 19.79 10.28
C ALA A 548 -20.19 20.68 10.43
N ALA A 549 -21.33 20.19 9.96
CA ALA A 549 -22.61 20.91 10.10
C ALA A 549 -22.90 21.22 11.57
N ASN A 550 -23.11 22.50 11.88
CA ASN A 550 -23.35 23.03 13.23
C ASN A 550 -22.14 22.96 14.18
N ALA A 551 -20.91 22.75 13.69
CA ALA A 551 -19.73 22.91 14.51
C ALA A 551 -19.57 24.39 14.92
N SER A 552 -19.22 24.62 16.18
CA SER A 552 -18.95 25.96 16.72
C SER A 552 -17.53 26.01 17.26
N LEU A 553 -16.71 26.98 16.86
CA LEU A 553 -15.37 27.17 17.40
C LEU A 553 -15.24 28.54 18.04
N THR A 554 -15.01 28.58 19.34
CA THR A 554 -14.66 29.81 20.05
C THR A 554 -13.17 29.82 20.36
N ALA A 555 -12.39 30.71 19.75
CA ALA A 555 -10.97 30.88 20.02
C ALA A 555 -10.74 32.16 20.84
N TYR A 556 -10.06 32.06 21.99
CA TYR A 556 -9.70 33.19 22.85
C TYR A 556 -8.19 33.44 22.88
N ASN A 557 -7.79 34.68 23.16
CA ASN A 557 -6.38 35.10 23.26
C ASN A 557 -5.56 34.90 21.99
N ALA A 558 -6.21 34.92 20.83
CA ALA A 558 -5.57 34.80 19.53
C ALA A 558 -4.77 36.07 19.20
N GLY A 559 -3.50 35.92 18.83
CA GLY A 559 -2.64 37.03 18.40
C GLY A 559 -2.20 36.98 16.92
N ALA A 560 -2.59 35.95 16.16
CA ALA A 560 -2.08 35.73 14.80
C ALA A 560 -3.13 35.16 13.82
N ILE A 561 -4.43 35.17 14.16
CA ILE A 561 -5.47 34.62 13.29
C ILE A 561 -5.74 35.59 12.14
N THR A 562 -5.35 35.21 10.93
CA THR A 562 -5.54 36.00 9.71
C THR A 562 -6.67 35.46 8.82
N ALA A 563 -7.15 34.23 9.07
CA ALA A 563 -8.17 33.60 8.26
C ALA A 563 -9.20 32.77 9.05
N VAL A 564 -10.45 32.80 8.60
CA VAL A 564 -11.53 31.90 9.02
C VAL A 564 -12.14 31.23 7.80
N SER A 565 -12.30 29.91 7.84
CA SER A 565 -12.90 29.11 6.76
C SER A 565 -14.07 28.28 7.27
N ALA A 566 -15.24 28.48 6.67
CA ALA A 566 -16.46 27.75 6.95
C ALA A 566 -16.99 27.08 5.67
N PRO A 567 -16.39 25.94 5.24
CA PRO A 567 -16.84 25.22 4.04
C PRO A 567 -18.25 24.63 4.17
N ASN A 568 -18.74 24.42 5.39
CA ASN A 568 -20.10 23.94 5.72
C ASN A 568 -20.78 24.90 6.72
N THR A 569 -22.05 24.67 7.08
CA THR A 569 -22.74 25.46 8.12
C THR A 569 -22.04 25.34 9.48
N GLY A 570 -21.72 26.46 10.13
CA GLY A 570 -21.00 26.47 11.39
C GLY A 570 -21.07 27.81 12.13
N THR A 571 -20.38 27.93 13.26
CA THR A 571 -20.26 29.19 14.02
C THR A 571 -18.81 29.37 14.43
N VAL A 572 -18.24 30.56 14.28
CA VAL A 572 -16.87 30.84 14.72
C VAL A 572 -16.85 32.13 15.53
N ALA A 573 -16.51 32.05 16.80
CA ALA A 573 -16.26 33.22 17.64
C ALA A 573 -14.74 33.39 17.85
N VAL A 574 -14.22 34.59 17.65
CA VAL A 574 -12.78 34.90 17.75
C VAL A 574 -12.56 36.08 18.70
N GLY A 575 -12.06 35.82 19.91
CA GLY A 575 -11.54 36.87 20.79
C GLY A 575 -10.06 37.13 20.49
N LEU A 576 -9.76 38.11 19.64
CA LEU A 576 -8.39 38.57 19.36
C LEU A 576 -7.87 39.45 20.51
N LYS A 577 -6.57 39.34 20.83
CA LYS A 577 -5.90 40.24 21.79
C LYS A 577 -5.76 41.64 21.19
N THR A 578 -5.93 42.67 22.02
CA THR A 578 -5.72 44.08 21.65
C THR A 578 -4.22 44.39 21.49
N ASP A 579 -3.78 44.77 20.28
CA ASP A 579 -2.40 45.26 20.06
C ASP A 579 -2.31 46.69 19.48
N GLY A 580 -3.45 47.27 19.11
CA GLY A 580 -3.54 48.65 18.63
C GLY A 580 -3.03 48.86 17.20
N THR A 581 -2.70 47.79 16.47
CA THR A 581 -2.43 47.82 15.03
C THR A 581 -3.69 47.46 14.24
N ALA A 582 -3.73 47.86 12.96
CA ALA A 582 -4.89 47.56 12.11
C ALA A 582 -4.85 46.09 11.66
N ASP A 583 -5.87 45.33 12.05
CA ASP A 583 -6.03 43.92 11.76
C ASP A 583 -6.89 43.70 10.50
N ALA A 584 -6.45 42.73 9.70
CA ALA A 584 -7.17 42.26 8.52
C ALA A 584 -7.58 40.79 8.71
N LEU A 585 -8.86 40.49 8.54
CA LEU A 585 -9.40 39.13 8.62
C LEU A 585 -9.94 38.67 7.26
N ALA A 586 -9.39 37.59 6.74
CA ALA A 586 -9.98 36.88 5.61
C ALA A 586 -11.04 35.89 6.11
N VAL A 587 -12.23 35.91 5.51
CA VAL A 587 -13.36 35.04 5.86
C VAL A 587 -13.83 34.34 4.60
N SER A 588 -13.77 33.02 4.58
CA SER A 588 -14.33 32.20 3.51
C SER A 588 -15.60 31.51 3.98
N VAL A 589 -16.71 31.70 3.27
CA VAL A 589 -18.02 31.10 3.58
C VAL A 589 -18.48 30.26 2.37
N GLY A 590 -18.65 28.95 2.54
CA GLY A 590 -19.12 28.03 1.48
C GLY A 590 -18.05 27.55 0.48
N PRO A 591 -18.21 26.37 -0.15
CA PRO A 591 -17.24 25.27 -0.12
C PRO A 591 -15.86 25.53 -0.73
N VAL A 592 -14.80 25.36 0.08
CA VAL A 592 -13.51 24.84 -0.40
C VAL A 592 -13.35 23.43 0.15
N ILE A 593 -13.78 22.43 -0.62
CA ILE A 593 -13.11 21.13 -0.66
C ILE A 593 -12.52 21.04 -2.07
N THR A 594 -11.21 20.86 -2.16
CA THR A 594 -10.57 20.37 -3.37
C THR A 594 -11.23 19.03 -3.74
N GLY A 595 -12.27 19.09 -4.59
CA GLY A 595 -13.05 17.95 -5.08
C GLY A 595 -14.37 17.70 -4.35
N GLY A 596 -15.49 18.19 -4.88
CA GLY A 596 -16.85 17.75 -4.49
C GLY A 596 -17.92 18.84 -4.59
N VAL A 597 -18.93 18.61 -5.41
CA VAL A 597 -20.02 19.54 -5.77
C VAL A 597 -21.17 19.58 -4.74
N GLY A 598 -21.69 20.78 -4.46
CA GLY A 598 -23.10 21.03 -4.14
C GLY A 598 -23.56 20.79 -2.68
N GLY A 599 -23.15 21.64 -1.74
CA GLY A 599 -23.73 21.72 -0.39
C GLY A 599 -24.75 22.87 -0.24
N ALA A 600 -25.70 22.72 0.69
CA ALA A 600 -26.57 23.81 1.15
C ALA A 600 -25.73 25.00 1.67
N GLY A 601 -26.21 26.24 1.51
CA GLY A 601 -25.45 27.45 1.84
C GLY A 601 -24.96 27.46 3.29
N ALA A 602 -23.71 27.88 3.51
CA ALA A 602 -23.12 27.94 4.83
C ALA A 602 -23.58 29.19 5.57
N SER A 603 -23.96 29.05 6.84
CA SER A 603 -24.13 30.18 7.76
C SER A 603 -22.92 30.24 8.68
N LEU A 604 -22.41 31.44 8.92
CA LEU A 604 -21.30 31.73 9.82
C LEU A 604 -21.67 32.91 10.70
N THR A 605 -21.75 32.71 12.01
CA THR A 605 -21.77 33.81 12.99
C THR A 605 -20.36 34.14 13.40
N LEU A 606 -19.92 35.38 13.20
CA LEU A 606 -18.62 35.90 13.62
C LEU A 606 -18.77 36.88 14.78
N ASN A 607 -18.06 36.61 15.87
CA ASN A 607 -17.83 37.56 16.96
C ASN A 607 -16.33 37.84 17.01
N ALA A 608 -15.87 38.89 16.32
CA ALA A 608 -14.46 39.29 16.30
C ALA A 608 -14.29 40.61 17.05
N THR A 609 -13.41 40.66 18.04
CA THR A 609 -13.01 41.90 18.70
C THR A 609 -11.79 42.49 17.98
N GLN A 610 -11.92 43.69 17.39
CA GLN A 610 -10.83 44.50 16.78
C GLN A 610 -10.37 44.11 15.37
N VAL A 611 -11.28 43.78 14.47
CA VAL A 611 -10.93 43.64 13.05
C VAL A 611 -11.34 44.92 12.34
N GLU A 612 -10.42 45.69 11.76
CA GLU A 612 -10.73 46.92 11.02
C GLU A 612 -11.18 46.65 9.60
N THR A 613 -10.58 45.62 8.97
CA THR A 613 -10.85 45.23 7.58
C THR A 613 -11.18 43.75 7.48
N MET A 614 -12.28 43.44 6.78
CA MET A 614 -12.71 42.06 6.54
C MET A 614 -12.85 41.80 5.05
N THR A 615 -12.20 40.75 4.55
CA THR A 615 -12.43 40.26 3.18
C THR A 615 -13.26 38.99 3.26
N VAL A 616 -14.45 39.00 2.66
CA VAL A 616 -15.35 37.85 2.62
C VAL A 616 -15.36 37.26 1.21
N SER A 617 -15.10 35.97 1.08
CA SER A 617 -15.17 35.26 -0.21
C SER A 617 -16.15 34.10 -0.16
N SER A 618 -16.97 33.96 -1.21
CA SER A 618 -17.81 32.78 -1.44
C SER A 618 -17.31 31.96 -2.63
N SER A 619 -17.39 30.63 -2.54
CA SER A 619 -17.12 29.76 -3.69
C SER A 619 -18.37 29.52 -4.54
N LYS A 620 -18.18 28.94 -5.73
CA LYS A 620 -19.20 28.79 -6.77
C LYS A 620 -20.35 27.87 -6.34
N GLY A 621 -21.56 28.42 -6.19
CA GLY A 621 -22.80 27.65 -5.92
C GLY A 621 -24.05 28.55 -5.91
N THR A 622 -25.22 28.00 -6.22
CA THR A 622 -26.52 28.72 -6.30
C THR A 622 -27.23 28.83 -4.93
N THR A 623 -26.48 28.75 -3.83
CA THR A 623 -27.03 28.61 -2.48
C THR A 623 -26.69 29.83 -1.64
N ALA A 624 -27.71 30.39 -0.98
CA ALA A 624 -27.62 31.55 -0.10
C ALA A 624 -26.69 31.28 1.09
N ASN A 625 -25.47 31.83 1.07
CA ASN A 625 -24.60 31.85 2.24
C ASN A 625 -24.99 33.01 3.15
N ALA A 626 -24.89 32.81 4.47
CA ALA A 626 -25.19 33.83 5.46
C ALA A 626 -23.95 34.13 6.30
N LEU A 627 -23.57 35.40 6.37
CA LEU A 627 -22.60 35.91 7.34
C LEU A 627 -23.34 36.74 8.38
N THR A 628 -23.45 36.24 9.60
CA THR A 628 -23.99 37.00 10.73
C THR A 628 -22.87 37.64 11.51
N LEU A 629 -22.87 38.97 11.62
CA LEU A 629 -21.99 39.68 12.54
C LEU A 629 -22.71 39.78 13.91
N GLY A 630 -22.17 39.10 14.92
CA GLY A 630 -22.77 39.04 16.25
C GLY A 630 -22.41 40.23 17.16
N SER A 631 -23.30 40.56 18.09
CA SER A 631 -23.07 41.57 19.13
C SER A 631 -22.32 40.97 20.32
N THR A 632 -21.25 41.65 20.74
CA THR A 632 -20.36 41.32 21.86
C THR A 632 -21.11 40.90 23.14
N LEU A 633 -21.19 39.58 23.42
CA LEU A 633 -21.16 39.02 24.77
C LEU A 633 -20.97 37.50 24.71
N LEU A 634 -19.77 37.02 25.01
CA LEU A 634 -19.58 35.60 25.35
C LEU A 634 -20.06 35.42 26.79
N GLY A 635 -21.32 35.02 26.92
CA GLY A 635 -21.85 34.52 28.17
C GLY A 635 -21.29 33.14 28.48
N ASP A 636 -20.16 33.10 29.19
CA ASP A 636 -19.95 32.29 30.41
C ASP A 636 -18.61 32.70 31.07
N GLY A 637 -18.66 33.61 32.04
CA GLY A 637 -17.84 33.51 33.25
C GLY A 637 -16.32 33.70 33.24
N VAL A 638 -15.64 34.09 32.14
CA VAL A 638 -14.18 34.37 32.19
C VAL A 638 -13.86 35.78 31.66
N LEU A 639 -13.91 36.76 32.56
CA LEU A 639 -13.16 38.01 32.41
C LEU A 639 -11.67 37.67 32.56
N VAL A 640 -10.90 37.79 31.48
CA VAL A 640 -9.51 38.19 31.62
C VAL A 640 -9.55 39.71 31.74
N ALA A 641 -9.34 40.21 32.96
CA ALA A 641 -9.14 41.62 33.20
C ALA A 641 -7.88 42.08 32.46
N ASP A 642 -8.03 42.76 31.32
CA ASP A 642 -7.40 44.06 31.07
C ASP A 642 -7.98 44.73 29.81
N ASP A 643 -8.15 46.04 29.89
CA ASP A 643 -8.54 47.03 28.87
C ASP A 643 -9.88 46.94 28.10
N VAL A 644 -10.88 47.56 28.72
CA VAL A 644 -12.15 48.06 28.14
C VAL A 644 -11.95 49.41 27.43
N ALA A 645 -10.81 49.67 26.79
CA ALA A 645 -10.52 51.01 26.28
C ALA A 645 -9.64 51.06 25.03
N THR A 646 -10.16 50.58 23.89
CA THR A 646 -9.92 51.08 22.49
C THR A 646 -10.25 50.01 21.43
N ALA A 647 -11.42 49.37 21.48
CA ALA A 647 -11.80 48.47 20.38
C ALA A 647 -11.93 49.27 19.07
N THR A 648 -11.03 49.05 18.11
CA THR A 648 -11.13 49.52 16.74
C THR A 648 -12.16 48.66 16.02
N SER A 649 -13.41 49.12 16.03
CA SER A 649 -14.53 48.46 15.33
C SER A 649 -14.27 48.28 13.83
N LEU A 650 -14.82 47.23 13.23
CA LEU A 650 -14.84 46.99 11.79
C LEU A 650 -15.30 48.23 11.02
N THR A 651 -14.45 48.70 10.10
CA THR A 651 -14.72 49.90 9.28
C THR A 651 -14.98 49.58 7.83
N THR A 652 -14.33 48.52 7.32
CA THR A 652 -14.38 48.15 5.90
C THR A 652 -14.63 46.67 5.73
N MET A 653 -15.57 46.32 4.86
CA MET A 653 -15.81 44.96 4.38
C MET A 653 -15.70 44.93 2.86
N THR A 654 -15.00 43.95 2.31
CA THR A 654 -14.95 43.68 0.87
C THR A 654 -15.46 42.28 0.60
N LEU A 655 -16.42 42.12 -0.32
CA LEU A 655 -17.04 40.86 -0.68
C LEU A 655 -16.66 40.45 -2.11
N SER A 656 -16.40 39.17 -2.30
CA SER A 656 -16.01 38.62 -3.61
C SER A 656 -16.48 37.17 -3.77
N GLY A 657 -16.44 36.67 -5.00
CA GLY A 657 -16.74 35.27 -5.28
C GLY A 657 -18.00 35.07 -6.09
N ALA A 658 -18.41 33.80 -6.26
CA ALA A 658 -19.45 33.42 -7.21
C ALA A 658 -20.74 32.89 -6.58
N GLY A 659 -20.76 32.70 -5.26
CA GLY A 659 -21.97 32.32 -4.52
C GLY A 659 -22.65 33.53 -3.90
N ASP A 660 -23.95 33.39 -3.61
CA ASP A 660 -24.73 34.43 -2.95
C ASP A 660 -24.22 34.66 -1.52
N ILE A 661 -24.17 35.92 -1.08
CA ILE A 661 -23.77 36.30 0.28
C ILE A 661 -24.80 37.26 0.87
N THR A 662 -25.41 36.87 1.99
CA THR A 662 -26.23 37.75 2.82
C THR A 662 -25.50 38.09 4.12
N VAL A 663 -25.27 39.37 4.37
CA VAL A 663 -24.70 39.89 5.62
C VAL A 663 -25.83 40.42 6.50
N THR A 664 -25.99 39.82 7.69
CA THR A 664 -26.94 40.27 8.72
C THR A 664 -26.20 40.65 9.98
N GLY A 665 -26.52 41.80 10.58
CA GLY A 665 -26.02 42.14 11.92
C GLY A 665 -27.14 42.05 12.95
N SER A 666 -26.85 41.53 14.16
CA SER A 666 -27.80 41.68 15.30
C SER A 666 -27.83 43.11 15.88
N GLY A 667 -26.93 43.96 15.40
CA GLY A 667 -26.74 45.37 15.74
C GLY A 667 -25.39 45.83 15.20
N VAL A 668 -25.29 45.92 13.86
CA VAL A 668 -24.05 46.17 13.07
C VAL A 668 -23.10 47.13 13.78
N GLU A 669 -21.80 46.80 13.75
CA GLU A 669 -20.72 47.66 14.24
C GLU A 669 -21.01 49.11 13.86
N LYS A 670 -21.26 49.97 14.86
CA LYS A 670 -21.64 51.38 14.65
C LYS A 670 -20.57 52.18 13.89
N SER A 671 -19.44 51.56 13.59
CA SER A 671 -18.28 52.11 12.91
C SER A 671 -18.06 51.54 11.50
N LEU A 672 -18.89 50.59 11.02
CA LEU A 672 -18.80 50.06 9.66
C LEU A 672 -19.17 51.17 8.68
N LYS A 673 -18.22 51.59 7.85
CA LYS A 673 -18.34 52.71 6.91
C LYS A 673 -18.34 52.27 5.46
N THR A 674 -17.71 51.16 5.13
CA THR A 674 -17.58 50.73 3.74
C THR A 674 -17.88 49.26 3.60
N VAL A 675 -18.76 48.93 2.65
CA VAL A 675 -19.09 47.58 2.23
C VAL A 675 -18.98 47.53 0.72
N ASP A 676 -17.96 46.87 0.20
CA ASP A 676 -17.70 46.80 -1.25
C ASP A 676 -17.91 45.37 -1.75
N ALA A 677 -19.04 45.11 -2.39
CA ALA A 677 -19.37 43.84 -3.03
C ALA A 677 -19.14 43.86 -4.56
N SER A 678 -18.44 44.87 -5.11
CA SER A 678 -18.26 45.03 -6.56
C SER A 678 -17.59 43.83 -7.26
N SER A 679 -16.86 43.00 -6.51
CA SER A 679 -16.20 41.78 -7.00
C SER A 679 -17.03 40.51 -6.80
N LEU A 680 -18.25 40.62 -6.28
CA LEU A 680 -19.18 39.50 -6.07
C LEU A 680 -20.02 39.30 -7.34
N THR A 681 -20.06 38.07 -7.85
CA THR A 681 -20.89 37.71 -9.01
C THR A 681 -22.20 37.01 -8.64
N GLY A 682 -22.34 36.57 -7.38
CA GLY A 682 -23.61 36.07 -6.83
C GLY A 682 -24.51 37.20 -6.33
N ASP A 683 -25.67 36.84 -5.78
CA ASP A 683 -26.58 37.80 -5.17
C ASP A 683 -26.00 38.34 -3.85
N PHE A 684 -26.22 39.63 -3.59
CA PHE A 684 -25.74 40.33 -2.41
C PHE A 684 -26.91 40.76 -1.53
N GLY A 685 -26.94 40.31 -0.28
CA GLY A 685 -27.83 40.81 0.76
C GLY A 685 -27.06 41.58 1.83
N PHE A 686 -27.55 42.73 2.26
CA PHE A 686 -26.98 43.51 3.37
C PHE A 686 -28.09 44.10 4.23
N SER A 687 -28.01 43.88 5.56
CA SER A 687 -28.94 44.48 6.53
C SER A 687 -28.19 45.29 7.59
N GLY A 688 -28.10 46.59 7.34
CA GLY A 688 -27.39 47.62 8.12
C GLY A 688 -28.28 48.50 9.00
N SER A 689 -29.54 48.16 9.21
CA SER A 689 -30.54 49.02 9.88
C SER A 689 -30.21 49.49 11.30
N GLY A 690 -29.26 48.83 11.97
CA GLY A 690 -28.76 49.23 13.29
C GLY A 690 -27.54 50.18 13.26
N SER A 691 -26.96 50.46 12.09
CA SER A 691 -25.78 51.32 11.96
C SER A 691 -26.13 52.80 12.09
N THR A 692 -25.25 53.56 12.74
CA THR A 692 -25.33 55.03 12.81
C THR A 692 -24.22 55.73 12.00
N ALA A 693 -23.34 54.96 11.35
CA ALA A 693 -22.27 55.49 10.51
C ALA A 693 -22.82 55.86 9.14
N ALA A 694 -22.23 56.88 8.51
CA ALA A 694 -22.41 57.15 7.08
C ALA A 694 -21.74 56.02 6.27
N MET A 695 -22.54 55.09 5.75
CA MET A 695 -22.08 53.92 5.03
C MET A 695 -21.94 54.19 3.54
N THR A 696 -20.92 53.61 2.93
CA THR A 696 -20.78 53.50 1.48
C THR A 696 -20.88 52.02 1.12
N VAL A 697 -21.94 51.65 0.41
CA VAL A 697 -22.22 50.26 0.00
C VAL A 697 -22.18 50.17 -1.52
N LYS A 698 -21.31 49.30 -2.06
CA LYS A 698 -21.30 48.97 -3.49
C LYS A 698 -21.83 47.56 -3.69
N GLY A 699 -22.81 47.41 -4.58
CA GLY A 699 -23.38 46.13 -4.96
C GLY A 699 -22.47 45.31 -5.87
N GLY A 700 -22.79 44.01 -5.98
CA GLY A 700 -22.16 43.08 -6.91
C GLY A 700 -22.90 43.00 -8.26
N THR A 701 -22.49 42.05 -9.10
CA THR A 701 -23.06 41.89 -10.44
C THR A 701 -24.39 41.13 -10.46
N GLY A 702 -24.73 40.43 -9.37
CA GLY A 702 -26.01 39.74 -9.16
C GLY A 702 -27.10 40.68 -8.61
N ALA A 703 -28.16 40.10 -8.05
CA ALA A 703 -29.21 40.88 -7.39
C ALA A 703 -28.72 41.45 -6.06
N ASN A 704 -29.02 42.72 -5.78
CA ASN A 704 -28.65 43.37 -4.53
C ASN A 704 -29.90 43.69 -3.70
N THR A 705 -29.94 43.22 -2.45
CA THR A 705 -30.94 43.60 -1.44
C THR A 705 -30.23 44.29 -0.28
N ILE A 706 -30.31 45.61 -0.22
CA ILE A 706 -29.51 46.45 0.68
C ILE A 706 -30.43 47.28 1.56
N THR A 707 -30.30 47.14 2.87
CA THR A 707 -30.87 48.06 3.87
C THR A 707 -29.74 48.76 4.61
N THR A 708 -29.73 50.08 4.66
CA THR A 708 -28.76 50.87 5.43
C THR A 708 -29.41 51.47 6.70
N GLY A 709 -28.73 52.41 7.37
CA GLY A 709 -28.95 52.74 8.77
C GLY A 709 -29.49 54.16 9.00
N THR A 710 -28.96 54.83 10.02
CA THR A 710 -29.33 56.23 10.33
C THR A 710 -28.25 57.26 9.91
N GLY A 711 -27.22 56.82 9.21
CA GLY A 711 -26.16 57.70 8.71
C GLY A 711 -26.54 58.30 7.36
N ASN A 712 -25.77 59.27 6.88
CA ASN A 712 -25.89 59.70 5.48
C ASN A 712 -25.24 58.65 4.60
N ASP A 713 -26.05 57.75 4.06
CA ASP A 713 -25.62 56.53 3.40
C ASP A 713 -25.52 56.73 1.89
N SER A 714 -24.59 56.04 1.24
CA SER A 714 -24.36 56.06 -0.19
C SER A 714 -24.35 54.62 -0.72
N VAL A 715 -25.31 54.28 -1.57
CA VAL A 715 -25.47 52.95 -2.16
C VAL A 715 -25.34 53.03 -3.68
N ASP A 716 -24.50 52.18 -4.26
CA ASP A 716 -24.31 52.10 -5.72
C ASP A 716 -24.40 50.64 -6.17
N VAL A 717 -25.46 50.31 -6.93
CA VAL A 717 -25.67 48.98 -7.53
C VAL A 717 -25.60 49.04 -9.06
N SER A 718 -25.01 50.09 -9.63
CA SER A 718 -24.90 50.27 -11.09
C SER A 718 -24.11 49.17 -11.81
N GLY A 719 -23.33 48.39 -11.05
CA GLY A 719 -22.57 47.24 -11.53
C GLY A 719 -23.36 45.94 -11.76
N THR A 720 -24.68 45.90 -11.48
CA THR A 720 -25.51 44.72 -11.74
C THR A 720 -25.49 44.38 -13.24
N THR A 721 -25.26 43.11 -13.57
CA THR A 721 -25.26 42.61 -14.96
C THR A 721 -26.19 41.41 -15.18
N ASP A 722 -26.66 40.74 -14.12
CA ASP A 722 -27.65 39.67 -14.21
C ASP A 722 -29.06 40.26 -14.38
N GLY A 723 -29.44 40.52 -15.63
CA GLY A 723 -30.70 41.19 -15.98
C GLY A 723 -32.00 40.45 -15.70
N SER A 724 -31.94 39.31 -15.01
CA SER A 724 -33.15 38.58 -14.56
C SER A 724 -33.60 39.00 -13.15
N LYS A 725 -32.83 39.83 -12.43
CA LYS A 725 -33.06 40.12 -11.02
C LYS A 725 -32.99 41.62 -10.72
N ALA A 726 -34.07 42.13 -10.14
CA ALA A 726 -34.21 43.50 -9.64
C ALA A 726 -33.37 43.73 -8.37
N ASN A 727 -32.87 44.95 -8.17
CA ASN A 727 -32.28 45.37 -6.90
C ASN A 727 -33.35 45.99 -5.98
N THR A 728 -33.14 45.87 -4.68
CA THR A 728 -33.96 46.52 -3.65
C THR A 728 -33.05 47.26 -2.68
N ILE A 729 -33.23 48.58 -2.58
CA ILE A 729 -32.46 49.46 -1.72
C ILE A 729 -33.40 50.17 -0.74
N THR A 730 -33.04 50.22 0.53
CA THR A 730 -33.74 50.97 1.58
C THR A 730 -32.74 51.72 2.45
N LEU A 731 -32.74 53.06 2.40
CA LEU A 731 -31.64 53.86 2.95
C LEU A 731 -31.81 54.24 4.43
N GLY A 732 -33.05 54.40 4.89
CA GLY A 732 -33.36 54.54 6.31
C GLY A 732 -33.55 56.00 6.71
N THR A 733 -32.67 56.54 7.56
CA THR A 733 -32.71 57.96 7.93
C THR A 733 -31.37 58.60 7.64
N GLY A 734 -31.34 59.81 7.12
CA GLY A 734 -30.10 60.46 6.71
C GLY A 734 -30.36 61.28 5.47
N ASN A 735 -29.36 62.03 5.01
CA ASN A 735 -29.41 62.54 3.65
C ASN A 735 -28.66 61.53 2.78
N ASP A 736 -29.42 60.65 2.14
CA ASP A 736 -28.87 59.45 1.54
C ASP A 736 -28.75 59.59 0.02
N THR A 737 -27.93 58.74 -0.59
CA THR A 737 -27.77 58.68 -2.05
C THR A 737 -27.82 57.24 -2.51
N ALA A 738 -28.69 56.93 -3.47
CA ALA A 738 -28.74 55.61 -4.10
C ALA A 738 -28.73 55.71 -5.62
N ILE A 739 -27.92 54.86 -6.25
CA ILE A 739 -27.86 54.67 -7.69
C ILE A 739 -28.24 53.23 -7.99
N GLY A 740 -29.32 53.05 -8.74
CA GLY A 740 -29.77 51.77 -9.29
C GLY A 740 -28.93 51.32 -10.48
N SER A 741 -29.44 50.36 -11.22
CA SER A 741 -28.79 49.62 -12.28
C SER A 741 -29.41 49.89 -13.64
N ALA A 742 -29.11 49.04 -14.62
CA ALA A 742 -29.76 49.07 -15.92
C ALA A 742 -31.02 48.18 -16.00
N PHE A 743 -31.52 47.72 -14.85
CA PHE A 743 -32.68 46.84 -14.71
C PHE A 743 -33.69 47.41 -13.73
N ASN A 744 -34.90 46.85 -13.72
CA ASN A 744 -36.01 47.31 -12.90
C ASN A 744 -35.67 47.25 -11.40
N ASP A 745 -35.48 48.39 -10.76
CA ASP A 745 -35.04 48.49 -9.37
C ASP A 745 -36.11 49.09 -8.45
N THR A 746 -35.97 48.85 -7.15
CA THR A 746 -36.80 49.48 -6.11
C THR A 746 -35.91 50.23 -5.12
N LEU A 747 -36.03 51.55 -5.08
CA LEU A 747 -35.26 52.44 -4.22
C LEU A 747 -36.19 53.16 -3.25
N VAL A 748 -35.88 53.09 -1.95
CA VAL A 748 -36.60 53.81 -0.89
C VAL A 748 -35.61 54.65 -0.10
N GLY A 749 -35.75 55.97 -0.14
CA GLY A 749 -34.92 56.94 0.58
C GLY A 749 -35.19 56.84 2.08
N GLY A 750 -36.37 57.29 2.51
CA GLY A 750 -36.82 57.14 3.88
C GLY A 750 -37.03 58.50 4.53
N THR A 751 -36.16 58.92 5.44
CA THR A 751 -36.26 60.26 6.04
C THR A 751 -34.98 61.06 5.87
N GLY A 752 -35.12 62.31 5.46
CA GLY A 752 -34.04 63.25 5.21
C GLY A 752 -34.08 63.70 3.76
N ASN A 753 -33.06 64.42 3.28
CA ASN A 753 -33.05 64.88 1.89
C ASN A 753 -32.27 63.88 1.05
N ASP A 754 -33.00 63.01 0.35
CA ASP A 754 -32.42 61.86 -0.35
C ASP A 754 -32.21 62.14 -1.84
N SER A 755 -31.24 61.47 -2.44
CA SER A 755 -30.94 61.52 -3.88
C SER A 755 -30.99 60.11 -4.47
N LEU A 756 -32.05 59.80 -5.21
CA LEU A 756 -32.31 58.48 -5.79
C LEU A 756 -32.24 58.54 -7.32
N THR A 757 -31.46 57.66 -7.94
CA THR A 757 -31.39 57.51 -9.40
C THR A 757 -31.70 56.06 -9.77
N GLY A 758 -32.73 55.82 -10.59
CA GLY A 758 -33.17 54.49 -11.03
C GLY A 758 -32.19 53.86 -12.02
N GLY A 759 -31.94 54.57 -13.13
CA GLY A 759 -30.97 54.14 -14.14
C GLY A 759 -31.68 53.78 -15.42
N ALA A 760 -31.60 52.54 -15.86
CA ALA A 760 -32.45 52.06 -16.96
C ALA A 760 -33.33 50.92 -16.45
N GLY A 761 -34.47 50.67 -17.09
CA GLY A 761 -35.46 49.72 -16.60
C GLY A 761 -36.72 50.44 -16.13
N ASN A 762 -37.74 49.69 -15.72
CA ASN A 762 -38.93 50.28 -15.11
C ASN A 762 -38.74 50.29 -13.59
N ASP A 763 -38.34 51.43 -13.06
CA ASP A 763 -37.91 51.58 -11.68
C ASP A 763 -39.04 52.08 -10.77
N SER A 764 -38.91 51.80 -9.47
CA SER A 764 -39.81 52.30 -8.43
C SER A 764 -39.01 53.06 -7.38
N LEU A 765 -39.15 54.39 -7.38
CA LEU A 765 -38.46 55.30 -6.46
C LEU A 765 -39.46 55.92 -5.47
N ASP A 766 -39.18 55.81 -4.17
CA ASP A 766 -39.90 56.49 -3.10
C ASP A 766 -38.92 57.34 -2.27
N GLY A 767 -39.06 58.66 -2.33
CA GLY A 767 -38.21 59.60 -1.57
C GLY A 767 -38.47 59.53 -0.06
N GLY A 768 -39.74 59.37 0.33
CA GLY A 768 -40.15 59.37 1.73
C GLY A 768 -40.41 60.77 2.28
N THR A 769 -39.68 61.20 3.31
CA THR A 769 -39.91 62.52 3.92
C THR A 769 -38.66 63.36 3.87
N GLY A 770 -38.79 64.62 3.49
CA GLY A 770 -37.69 65.55 3.30
C GLY A 770 -37.74 66.11 1.90
N ASN A 771 -36.74 66.90 1.51
CA ASN A 771 -36.70 67.48 0.17
C ASN A 771 -35.86 66.57 -0.71
N ASP A 772 -36.53 65.73 -1.47
CA ASP A 772 -35.87 64.62 -2.17
C ASP A 772 -35.60 64.94 -3.64
N TYR A 773 -34.61 64.26 -4.22
CA TYR A 773 -34.32 64.26 -5.65
C TYR A 773 -34.46 62.84 -6.18
N LEU A 774 -35.40 62.65 -7.12
CA LEU A 774 -35.71 61.37 -7.75
C LEU A 774 -35.51 61.49 -9.26
N ASP A 775 -34.65 60.66 -9.83
CA ASP A 775 -34.42 60.53 -11.27
C ASP A 775 -34.72 59.10 -11.72
N GLY A 776 -35.76 58.91 -12.54
CA GLY A 776 -36.16 57.60 -13.07
C GLY A 776 -35.14 57.07 -14.08
N GLY A 777 -34.70 57.91 -15.00
CA GLY A 777 -33.80 57.53 -16.08
C GLY A 777 -34.54 56.95 -17.29
N ASP A 778 -34.06 55.85 -17.87
CA ASP A 778 -34.63 55.24 -19.08
C ASP A 778 -35.64 54.12 -18.73
N GLY A 779 -36.93 54.30 -18.96
CA GLY A 779 -37.95 53.26 -18.85
C GLY A 779 -39.30 53.83 -18.43
N ASN A 780 -40.23 52.98 -17.99
CA ASN A 780 -41.52 53.45 -17.47
C ASN A 780 -41.47 53.43 -15.95
N ASP A 781 -41.10 54.57 -15.37
CA ASP A 781 -40.76 54.61 -13.95
C ASP A 781 -41.94 55.00 -13.07
N THR A 782 -41.87 54.66 -11.79
CA THR A 782 -42.81 55.10 -10.75
C THR A 782 -42.06 55.90 -9.71
N LEU A 783 -42.35 57.21 -9.62
CA LEU A 783 -41.70 58.13 -8.69
C LEU A 783 -42.70 58.65 -7.67
N VAL A 784 -42.37 58.54 -6.38
CA VAL A 784 -43.17 59.03 -5.27
C VAL A 784 -42.33 59.96 -4.40
N GLY A 785 -42.58 61.27 -4.48
CA GLY A 785 -41.85 62.27 -3.66
C GLY A 785 -42.31 62.31 -2.20
N ASN A 786 -43.57 61.94 -1.95
CA ASN A 786 -44.18 61.97 -0.63
C ASN A 786 -44.19 63.37 0.03
N ALA A 787 -43.42 63.62 1.09
CA ALA A 787 -43.57 64.81 1.94
C ALA A 787 -42.32 65.67 1.99
N GLY A 788 -42.34 66.78 1.27
CA GLY A 788 -41.36 67.86 1.33
C GLY A 788 -41.46 68.71 0.08
N ALA A 789 -40.35 69.37 -0.29
CA ALA A 789 -40.21 70.07 -1.56
C ALA A 789 -39.30 69.25 -2.47
N ASP A 790 -39.91 68.44 -3.34
CA ASP A 790 -39.24 67.34 -4.03
C ASP A 790 -38.94 67.68 -5.50
N THR A 791 -37.88 67.10 -6.06
CA THR A 791 -37.57 67.16 -7.48
C THR A 791 -37.73 65.77 -8.09
N LEU A 792 -38.73 65.59 -8.95
CA LEU A 792 -39.01 64.33 -9.65
C LEU A 792 -38.72 64.50 -11.15
N MET A 793 -37.82 63.69 -11.68
CA MET A 793 -37.48 63.63 -13.09
C MET A 793 -37.78 62.23 -13.62
N GLY A 794 -38.77 62.12 -14.51
CA GLY A 794 -39.19 60.84 -15.10
C GLY A 794 -38.22 60.28 -16.14
N GLY A 795 -37.43 61.14 -16.80
CA GLY A 795 -36.50 60.67 -17.83
C GLY A 795 -37.19 60.19 -19.10
N ALA A 796 -36.75 59.08 -19.70
CA ALA A 796 -37.24 58.60 -20.98
C ALA A 796 -38.22 57.42 -20.83
N GLY A 797 -39.49 57.63 -21.18
CA GLY A 797 -40.52 56.60 -21.22
C GLY A 797 -41.85 57.11 -20.67
N ASN A 798 -42.76 56.22 -20.27
CA ASN A 798 -44.07 56.63 -19.76
C ASN A 798 -44.12 56.48 -18.25
N ASP A 799 -43.83 57.56 -17.54
CA ASP A 799 -43.63 57.50 -16.08
C ASP A 799 -44.92 57.76 -15.31
N THR A 800 -44.97 57.31 -14.07
CA THR A 800 -46.04 57.58 -13.12
C THR A 800 -45.47 58.34 -11.93
N MET A 801 -45.84 59.62 -11.79
CA MET A 801 -45.34 60.48 -10.72
C MET A 801 -46.45 60.83 -9.73
N THR A 802 -46.19 60.63 -8.43
CA THR A 802 -47.13 60.90 -7.35
C THR A 802 -46.50 61.77 -6.26
N ILE A 803 -47.18 62.86 -5.90
CA ILE A 803 -46.86 63.67 -4.72
C ILE A 803 -48.03 63.61 -3.73
N THR A 804 -47.74 63.44 -2.44
CA THR A 804 -48.77 63.21 -1.42
C THR A 804 -48.99 64.40 -0.47
N SER A 805 -48.04 65.34 -0.39
CA SER A 805 -48.15 66.57 0.39
C SER A 805 -47.63 67.78 -0.39
N LEU A 806 -48.54 68.67 -0.82
CA LEU A 806 -48.18 69.95 -1.45
C LEU A 806 -47.58 70.91 -0.41
N THR A 807 -46.33 70.69 0.00
CA THR A 807 -45.54 71.82 0.51
C THR A 807 -45.13 72.66 -0.70
N THR A 808 -45.02 73.99 -0.56
CA THR A 808 -44.65 74.82 -1.70
C THR A 808 -43.21 74.53 -2.10
N GLY A 809 -42.96 73.90 -3.25
CA GLY A 809 -41.59 73.72 -3.74
C GLY A 809 -41.33 72.60 -4.74
N ASP A 810 -42.29 71.69 -4.98
CA ASP A 810 -42.05 70.54 -5.86
C ASP A 810 -41.74 70.94 -7.32
N MET A 811 -40.72 70.30 -7.89
CA MET A 811 -40.32 70.41 -9.28
C MET A 811 -40.53 69.04 -9.96
N ILE A 812 -41.35 69.01 -11.01
CA ILE A 812 -41.68 67.77 -11.71
C ILE A 812 -41.39 67.94 -13.20
N ASP A 813 -40.57 67.05 -13.73
CA ASP A 813 -40.27 66.92 -15.16
C ASP A 813 -40.56 65.48 -15.60
N GLY A 814 -41.54 65.29 -16.48
CA GLY A 814 -41.84 63.96 -17.04
C GLY A 814 -40.91 63.51 -18.15
N GLY A 815 -39.92 64.33 -18.53
CA GLY A 815 -38.96 64.00 -19.56
C GLY A 815 -39.60 63.66 -20.91
N THR A 816 -39.10 62.62 -21.58
CA THR A 816 -39.56 62.22 -22.92
C THR A 816 -40.54 61.06 -22.86
N GLY A 817 -41.83 61.31 -23.15
CA GLY A 817 -42.86 60.26 -23.28
C GLY A 817 -44.24 60.73 -22.83
N LEU A 818 -45.15 59.78 -22.56
CA LEU A 818 -46.52 60.05 -22.09
C LEU A 818 -46.65 59.76 -20.58
N SER A 819 -46.03 60.59 -19.75
CA SER A 819 -46.03 60.43 -18.30
C SER A 819 -47.36 60.85 -17.66
N GLN A 820 -47.79 60.14 -16.63
CA GLN A 820 -48.99 60.37 -15.83
C GLN A 820 -48.64 60.99 -14.48
N PHE A 821 -49.39 62.02 -14.10
CA PHE A 821 -49.24 62.71 -12.83
C PHE A 821 -50.50 62.54 -11.96
N SER A 822 -50.31 62.13 -10.70
CA SER A 822 -51.39 61.89 -9.74
C SER A 822 -51.21 62.75 -8.47
N GLU A 823 -52.21 63.56 -8.15
CA GLU A 823 -52.31 64.34 -6.91
C GLU A 823 -53.40 63.73 -6.00
N ARG A 824 -53.04 63.19 -4.84
CA ARG A 824 -54.02 62.70 -3.86
C ARG A 824 -54.62 63.84 -3.03
N ARG A 825 -55.54 64.62 -3.61
CA ARG A 825 -56.38 65.55 -2.83
C ARG A 825 -57.28 64.79 -1.84
N ARG A 826 -57.04 64.91 -0.52
CA ARG A 826 -58.14 64.81 0.45
C ARG A 826 -59.04 66.05 0.28
N ARG A 827 -60.03 65.97 -0.59
CA ARG A 827 -61.12 66.97 -0.64
C ARG A 827 -61.80 67.00 0.73
N ARG A 828 -61.59 68.07 1.50
CA ARG A 828 -62.66 68.62 2.34
C ARG A 828 -63.27 69.75 1.53
N LEU A 829 -64.52 69.52 1.10
CA LEU A 829 -65.44 70.54 0.61
C LEU A 829 -65.72 71.55 1.71
#